data_AF-A0A353H7I9-F1
#
_entry.id   AF-A0A353H7I9-F1
#
_cell.length_a   1.000
_cell.length_b   1.000
_cell.length_c   1.000
_cell.angle_alpha   90.00
_cell.angle_beta   90.00
_cell.angle_gamma   90.00
#
_symmetry.space_group_name_H-M   'P 1'
#
loop_
_entity.id
_entity.type
_entity.pdbx_description
1 polymer ?
#
loop_
_entity_poly.entity_id
_entity_poly.type
_entity_poly.pdbx_seq_one_letter_code
_entity_poly.pdbx_strand_id
1 'polypeptide(L)'
;MLSKSRKSIIVLILFLAIISFAPSINLPEDRQTTRAEKYCYKGMFSELSGSGVHGRNDNKDDGVICFAGTSDQHYGWKDNPIPPHDKDTIADWMYHPDLPQLDFVVSSFGDWISDGRALGEWEDVKYCWQEITQNNADHQKTPYFFVIGNHDITNYDHMPDDGNPVLKERLGRAISGLNENNYAFLYDNVLFVCAAQTNVLYHLSDFQKNWIEYLTDRYHDITTVIWSHQATYQTTGKGDIRSTSWTGNDYRVHNDVAWWRHLLDDNPQIKLYIHGHTEKAHNTIAFDLHPESWDNNCIFVLVPSNGYSYGQQYPWSYIFTIADSYIRVALWDSESHSYRTDGDAGVPYVQNGSFNVTRSGLEWFSIPKQVLDGQKWTWENRMVAARYKLELIGSNVTEQIDNPELDGCHESDENQGTQKGGFWYAVRGDEDALNKDTGEEDGFIMITGDHTLRLAASGAKKKCIEGKIPYNTAIAVPGKMYQFSARLKTVAGPGSVDFLVSIPKYLTLHDYVWQNHLIHANFSVGDVFETFSETFTVPDNEHAWFIQPKIRFDHPDITYVLDSWSLKMVGDSDVTENFSVAFNDEVFKVEGPLEHHAYSIFRLSNTIMDNAMEFNCSLQGNRVGILRLIYERPQLWSDDVSIGIENDEQTMVYLKDVSPYNRRTSIMSFNGAEFYVSDSKFYNESIRNKNIYFHDACDSSINGYYSLTYLPSSLSPALIP
;
A
#
# COMPACT_ATOMS: atom_id res chain seq x y z
N MET A 1 -69.69 62.75 -0.03
CA MET A 1 -70.51 61.60 0.40
C MET A 1 -69.59 60.69 1.20
N LEU A 2 -69.61 60.71 2.54
CA LEU A 2 -70.42 59.82 3.41
C LEU A 2 -70.29 58.35 2.96
N SER A 3 -69.98 57.33 3.77
CA SER A 3 -69.76 57.23 5.22
C SER A 3 -69.42 55.76 5.55
N LYS A 4 -68.57 55.58 6.57
CA LYS A 4 -68.69 54.65 7.72
C LYS A 4 -69.00 53.13 7.54
N SER A 5 -68.32 52.42 8.46
CA SER A 5 -68.84 51.41 9.41
C SER A 5 -68.65 49.92 9.03
N ARG A 6 -68.42 48.96 9.93
CA ARG A 6 -67.94 48.88 11.34
C ARG A 6 -68.14 47.39 11.77
N LYS A 7 -67.18 46.81 12.53
CA LYS A 7 -67.32 45.88 13.70
C LYS A 7 -66.62 44.51 13.62
N SER A 8 -65.49 44.46 14.34
CA SER A 8 -65.20 43.64 15.55
C SER A 8 -65.82 42.26 15.74
N ILE A 9 -64.96 41.27 16.09
CA ILE A 9 -65.01 40.50 17.36
C ILE A 9 -63.57 40.11 17.77
N ILE A 10 -63.39 40.07 19.09
CA ILE A 10 -62.19 39.98 19.93
C ILE A 10 -61.95 38.53 20.38
N VAL A 11 -60.70 38.07 20.47
CA VAL A 11 -60.16 37.39 21.68
C VAL A 11 -58.73 37.89 21.92
N LEU A 12 -58.44 38.16 23.18
CA LEU A 12 -57.35 38.97 23.76
C LEU A 12 -56.48 38.09 24.70
N ILE A 13 -55.35 38.65 25.18
CA ILE A 13 -54.64 38.44 26.49
C ILE A 13 -53.38 37.55 26.49
N LEU A 14 -52.17 37.90 27.01
CA LEU A 14 -51.51 39.09 27.68
C LEU A 14 -49.96 38.91 27.49
N PHE A 15 -49.09 39.92 27.24
CA PHE A 15 -48.33 40.83 28.16
C PHE A 15 -47.45 40.12 29.24
N LEU A 16 -46.18 40.45 29.57
CA LEU A 16 -45.49 41.76 29.72
C LEU A 16 -43.96 41.63 29.92
N ALA A 17 -43.26 42.74 29.67
CA ALA A 17 -41.86 43.05 29.99
C ALA A 17 -41.63 43.56 31.43
N ILE A 18 -40.41 43.41 31.97
CA ILE A 18 -39.84 44.29 33.02
C ILE A 18 -38.32 44.49 32.79
N ILE A 19 -37.90 45.76 32.83
CA ILE A 19 -36.53 46.26 32.96
C ILE A 19 -36.25 46.51 34.46
N SER A 20 -35.07 46.16 34.99
CA SER A 20 -34.16 47.05 35.77
C SER A 20 -33.12 46.31 36.63
N PHE A 21 -31.95 46.97 36.77
CA PHE A 21 -30.86 46.85 37.76
C PHE A 21 -29.73 45.82 37.57
N ALA A 22 -28.54 46.36 37.32
CA ALA A 22 -27.22 45.74 37.53
C ALA A 22 -26.85 45.71 39.04
N PRO A 23 -25.86 44.88 39.45
CA PRO A 23 -24.50 45.45 39.52
C PRO A 23 -23.38 44.53 38.98
N SER A 24 -22.33 45.24 38.56
CA SER A 24 -20.95 44.87 38.22
C SER A 24 -20.36 43.55 38.75
N ILE A 25 -19.81 42.74 37.84
CA ILE A 25 -18.62 41.92 38.08
C ILE A 25 -17.69 42.09 36.88
N ASN A 26 -16.49 42.63 37.14
CA ASN A 26 -15.35 42.73 36.22
C ASN A 26 -14.66 41.37 36.12
N LEU A 27 -14.40 40.85 34.91
CA LEU A 27 -13.26 39.98 34.56
C LEU A 27 -13.01 40.02 33.03
N PRO A 28 -11.77 39.76 32.56
CA PRO A 28 -11.12 40.55 31.51
C PRO A 28 -11.35 40.08 30.07
N GLU A 29 -11.08 41.03 29.17
CA GLU A 29 -10.89 40.89 27.72
C GLU A 29 -9.98 39.71 27.37
N ASP A 30 -10.43 38.81 26.49
CA ASP A 30 -9.69 38.49 25.25
C ASP A 30 -10.43 37.52 24.32
N ARG A 31 -10.22 37.74 23.02
CA ARG A 31 -10.58 36.93 21.83
C ARG A 31 -12.05 36.94 21.38
N GLN A 32 -12.39 38.02 20.67
CA GLN A 32 -13.32 37.94 19.54
C GLN A 32 -12.67 37.17 18.39
N THR A 33 -13.13 35.94 18.14
CA THR A 33 -13.08 35.32 16.81
C THR A 33 -14.52 35.03 16.39
N THR A 34 -14.89 35.59 15.24
CA THR A 34 -16.22 35.62 14.65
C THR A 34 -16.79 34.21 14.41
N ARG A 35 -17.68 33.78 15.30
CA ARG A 35 -18.66 32.71 15.08
C ARG A 35 -19.76 33.25 14.16
N ALA A 36 -19.55 33.21 12.84
CA ALA A 36 -20.57 33.61 11.88
C ALA A 36 -20.45 32.93 10.51
N GLU A 37 -20.00 31.67 10.42
CA GLU A 37 -20.09 30.86 9.19
C GLU A 37 -20.44 29.39 9.51
N LYS A 38 -21.43 29.19 10.37
CA LYS A 38 -22.20 27.95 10.43
C LYS A 38 -23.63 28.32 10.02
N TYR A 39 -24.24 27.48 9.19
CA TYR A 39 -25.59 27.58 8.58
C TYR A 39 -25.66 28.11 7.14
N CYS A 40 -25.25 27.27 6.18
CA CYS A 40 -25.94 27.10 4.88
C CYS A 40 -25.49 25.80 4.18
N TYR A 41 -25.85 24.63 4.70
CA TYR A 41 -25.63 23.34 4.00
C TYR A 41 -26.84 22.40 4.07
N LYS A 42 -28.04 22.96 3.98
CA LYS A 42 -29.30 22.18 3.86
C LYS A 42 -29.93 22.21 2.46
N GLY A 43 -29.34 22.96 1.52
CA GLY A 43 -29.90 23.18 0.18
C GLY A 43 -29.30 22.35 -0.96
N MET A 44 -28.14 21.70 -0.78
CA MET A 44 -27.47 20.94 -1.85
C MET A 44 -27.92 19.47 -1.97
N PHE A 45 -28.62 18.91 -0.98
CA PHE A 45 -29.05 17.51 -1.01
C PHE A 45 -30.41 17.29 -1.71
N SER A 46 -31.18 18.34 -1.99
CA SER A 46 -32.52 18.22 -2.58
C SER A 46 -32.56 18.32 -4.11
N GLU A 47 -31.49 18.74 -4.79
CA GLU A 47 -31.49 18.88 -6.25
C GLU A 47 -31.05 17.60 -7.00
N LEU A 48 -30.55 16.57 -6.30
CA LEU A 48 -30.16 15.28 -6.90
C LEU A 48 -31.12 14.12 -6.60
N SER A 49 -32.16 14.33 -5.77
CA SER A 49 -33.12 13.29 -5.35
C SER A 49 -34.51 13.42 -5.99
N GLY A 50 -34.55 13.76 -7.29
CA GLY A 50 -35.79 14.04 -8.02
C GLY A 50 -36.01 13.22 -9.30
N SER A 51 -36.46 11.97 -9.17
CA SER A 51 -37.59 11.36 -9.93
C SER A 51 -37.47 9.83 -9.97
N GLY A 52 -38.54 9.17 -9.52
CA GLY A 52 -38.59 7.72 -9.37
C GLY A 52 -38.94 6.96 -10.65
N VAL A 53 -38.53 5.69 -10.60
CA VAL A 53 -39.12 4.49 -11.21
C VAL A 53 -38.79 4.19 -12.69
N HIS A 54 -38.00 3.13 -12.81
CA HIS A 54 -37.82 2.18 -13.93
C HIS A 54 -37.00 2.59 -15.15
N GLY A 55 -35.72 2.24 -15.04
CA GLY A 55 -34.71 2.17 -16.11
C GLY A 55 -33.39 2.65 -15.51
N ARG A 56 -32.42 1.76 -15.28
CA ARG A 56 -31.03 2.19 -15.03
C ARG A 56 -30.62 2.96 -16.29
N ASN A 57 -30.66 4.30 -16.21
CA ASN A 57 -30.18 5.17 -17.26
C ASN A 57 -28.66 4.97 -17.33
N ASP A 58 -28.16 4.46 -18.45
CA ASP A 58 -26.73 4.43 -18.81
C ASP A 58 -26.12 5.84 -19.01
N ASN A 59 -26.80 6.89 -18.55
CA ASN A 59 -26.29 8.25 -18.53
C ASN A 59 -25.42 8.44 -17.28
N LYS A 60 -24.24 7.82 -17.29
CA LYS A 60 -23.12 8.28 -16.46
C LYS A 60 -22.86 9.74 -16.84
N ASP A 61 -22.85 10.66 -15.89
CA ASP A 61 -22.43 12.05 -16.17
C ASP A 61 -21.01 12.00 -16.77
N ASP A 62 -20.89 12.58 -17.97
CA ASP A 62 -19.68 12.49 -18.78
C ASP A 62 -18.52 13.20 -18.05
N GLY A 63 -17.48 12.45 -17.63
CA GLY A 63 -16.26 13.01 -17.03
C GLY A 63 -16.17 12.99 -15.50
N VAL A 64 -16.72 11.95 -14.86
CA VAL A 64 -16.62 11.73 -13.40
C VAL A 64 -16.10 10.32 -13.10
N ILE A 65 -15.09 10.24 -12.24
CA ILE A 65 -14.60 9.00 -11.62
C ILE A 65 -15.28 8.83 -10.27
N CYS A 66 -15.92 7.67 -10.04
CA CYS A 66 -16.48 7.31 -8.74
C CYS A 66 -15.84 6.01 -8.24
N PHE A 67 -15.24 6.00 -7.05
CA PHE A 67 -14.75 4.76 -6.44
C PHE A 67 -15.06 4.70 -4.96
N ALA A 68 -15.12 3.50 -4.41
CA ALA A 68 -15.27 3.27 -2.98
C ALA A 68 -14.00 2.70 -2.38
N GLY A 69 -13.83 2.84 -1.07
CA GLY A 69 -12.72 2.22 -0.37
C GLY A 69 -12.95 1.99 1.11
N THR A 70 -12.34 0.93 1.62
CA THR A 70 -12.34 0.46 3.00
C THR A 70 -10.91 0.14 3.43
N SER A 71 -10.66 -0.03 4.73
CA SER A 71 -9.34 -0.35 5.28
C SER A 71 -9.48 -1.22 6.52
N ASP A 72 -8.37 -1.81 6.97
CA ASP A 72 -8.21 -2.40 8.30
C ASP A 72 -9.33 -3.38 8.67
N GLN A 73 -9.67 -4.28 7.74
CA GLN A 73 -10.72 -5.26 7.97
C GLN A 73 -10.31 -6.32 9.00
N HIS A 74 -9.01 -6.57 9.16
CA HIS A 74 -8.44 -7.52 10.11
C HIS A 74 -9.18 -8.86 10.17
N TYR A 75 -9.50 -9.43 9.00
CA TYR A 75 -10.13 -10.74 8.88
C TYR A 75 -9.34 -11.82 9.62
N GLY A 76 -10.03 -12.70 10.34
CA GLY A 76 -9.37 -13.80 11.05
C GLY A 76 -9.03 -13.53 12.52
N TRP A 77 -9.64 -12.53 13.16
CA TRP A 77 -9.57 -12.44 14.62
C TRP A 77 -10.29 -13.66 15.25
N LYS A 78 -9.76 -14.21 16.34
CA LYS A 78 -10.09 -15.53 16.95
C LYS A 78 -11.59 -15.83 17.17
N ASP A 79 -12.46 -14.82 17.16
CA ASP A 79 -13.91 -14.94 17.35
C ASP A 79 -14.74 -14.42 16.15
N ASN A 80 -14.12 -13.97 15.06
CA ASN A 80 -14.79 -13.42 13.89
C ASN A 80 -13.95 -13.63 12.61
N PRO A 81 -14.01 -14.82 11.97
CA PRO A 81 -13.21 -15.11 10.79
C PRO A 81 -13.57 -14.22 9.60
N ILE A 82 -14.80 -13.70 9.55
CA ILE A 82 -15.31 -12.82 8.50
C ILE A 82 -16.22 -11.76 9.14
N PRO A 83 -15.85 -10.46 9.17
CA PRO A 83 -16.73 -9.35 9.46
C PRO A 83 -18.15 -9.56 8.90
N PRO A 84 -19.19 -9.53 9.75
CA PRO A 84 -20.56 -9.82 9.34
C PRO A 84 -21.09 -8.86 8.28
N HIS A 85 -20.49 -7.67 8.16
CA HIS A 85 -21.00 -6.58 7.33
C HIS A 85 -20.25 -6.35 6.01
N ASP A 86 -19.22 -7.15 5.68
CA ASP A 86 -18.52 -6.98 4.39
C ASP A 86 -19.47 -7.24 3.21
N LYS A 87 -20.34 -8.25 3.37
CA LYS A 87 -21.39 -8.56 2.39
C LYS A 87 -22.37 -7.41 2.20
N ASP A 88 -22.72 -6.70 3.28
CA ASP A 88 -23.60 -5.54 3.22
C ASP A 88 -22.91 -4.38 2.49
N THR A 89 -21.63 -4.14 2.80
CA THR A 89 -20.81 -3.11 2.14
C THR A 89 -20.68 -3.37 0.64
N ILE A 90 -20.34 -4.61 0.24
CA ILE A 90 -20.24 -5.00 -1.18
C ILE A 90 -21.61 -4.93 -1.86
N ALA A 91 -22.67 -5.40 -1.20
CA ALA A 91 -24.03 -5.32 -1.75
C ALA A 91 -24.42 -3.87 -2.02
N ASP A 92 -24.10 -2.96 -1.11
CA ASP A 92 -24.37 -1.55 -1.29
C ASP A 92 -23.59 -0.98 -2.48
N TRP A 93 -22.27 -1.20 -2.54
CA TRP A 93 -21.43 -0.78 -3.65
C TRP A 93 -21.95 -1.21 -5.03
N MET A 94 -22.54 -2.39 -5.12
CA MET A 94 -23.02 -2.95 -6.39
C MET A 94 -24.45 -2.52 -6.74
N TYR A 95 -25.30 -2.30 -5.74
CA TYR A 95 -26.75 -2.30 -5.94
C TYR A 95 -27.51 -1.18 -5.23
N HIS A 96 -26.93 -0.46 -4.26
CA HIS A 96 -27.67 0.56 -3.52
C HIS A 96 -28.02 1.74 -4.45
N PRO A 97 -29.31 2.14 -4.53
CA PRO A 97 -29.74 3.17 -5.48
C PRO A 97 -29.22 4.57 -5.16
N ASP A 98 -28.86 4.84 -3.91
CA ASP A 98 -28.35 6.15 -3.48
C ASP A 98 -26.82 6.29 -3.63
N LEU A 99 -26.12 5.20 -3.94
CA LEU A 99 -24.70 5.24 -4.28
C LEU A 99 -24.53 5.49 -5.79
N PRO A 100 -23.53 6.29 -6.19
CA PRO A 100 -23.19 6.40 -7.60
C PRO A 100 -22.69 5.05 -8.12
N GLN A 101 -22.85 4.81 -9.42
CA GLN A 101 -22.18 3.68 -10.05
C GLN A 101 -20.67 3.84 -9.90
N LEU A 102 -20.03 2.86 -9.28
CA LEU A 102 -18.59 2.85 -9.07
C LEU A 102 -17.86 2.38 -10.33
N ASP A 103 -16.78 3.07 -10.67
CA ASP A 103 -15.82 2.73 -11.72
C ASP A 103 -14.94 1.56 -11.30
N PHE A 104 -14.41 1.65 -10.07
CA PHE A 104 -13.64 0.62 -9.39
C PHE A 104 -13.84 0.74 -7.87
N VAL A 105 -13.28 -0.17 -7.09
CA VAL A 105 -13.14 -0.01 -5.63
C VAL A 105 -11.71 -0.28 -5.20
N VAL A 106 -11.34 0.18 -4.02
CA VAL A 106 -10.15 -0.25 -3.31
C VAL A 106 -10.62 -1.15 -2.17
N SER A 107 -10.51 -2.48 -2.34
CA SER A 107 -11.10 -3.46 -1.41
C SER A 107 -10.46 -3.38 -0.03
N SER A 108 -9.21 -2.93 0.06
CA SER A 108 -8.57 -2.56 1.32
C SER A 108 -7.44 -1.57 1.06
N PHE A 109 -7.35 -0.53 1.89
CA PHE A 109 -6.15 0.30 2.07
C PHE A 109 -5.15 -0.34 3.05
N GLY A 110 -5.10 -1.68 3.10
CA GLY A 110 -4.20 -2.49 3.91
C GLY A 110 -4.84 -3.04 5.17
N ASP A 111 -4.16 -4.03 5.73
CA ASP A 111 -4.60 -4.81 6.89
C ASP A 111 -5.93 -5.52 6.65
N TRP A 112 -6.03 -6.13 5.47
CA TRP A 112 -7.19 -6.91 5.10
C TRP A 112 -7.29 -8.11 6.04
N ILE A 113 -6.21 -8.85 6.26
CA ILE A 113 -6.18 -9.91 7.28
C ILE A 113 -5.58 -9.44 8.60
N SER A 114 -5.98 -10.10 9.69
CA SER A 114 -5.43 -9.86 11.02
C SER A 114 -3.97 -10.32 11.12
N ASP A 115 -3.33 -9.93 12.22
CA ASP A 115 -2.05 -10.51 12.55
C ASP A 115 -2.18 -12.03 12.77
N GLY A 116 -1.11 -12.75 12.46
CA GLY A 116 -1.04 -14.20 12.72
C GLY A 116 -1.07 -14.57 14.21
N ARG A 117 -1.19 -13.61 15.15
CA ARG A 117 -1.34 -13.92 16.58
C ARG A 117 -2.77 -14.37 16.88
N ALA A 118 -3.73 -13.85 16.12
CA ALA A 118 -5.12 -14.30 16.19
C ALA A 118 -5.37 -15.61 15.43
N LEU A 119 -4.56 -15.89 14.41
CA LEU A 119 -4.62 -17.05 13.53
C LEU A 119 -3.51 -18.04 13.91
N GLY A 120 -3.81 -18.97 14.81
CA GLY A 120 -2.81 -19.78 15.52
C GLY A 120 -1.89 -20.62 14.64
N GLU A 121 -2.29 -20.96 13.41
CA GLU A 121 -1.51 -21.79 12.47
C GLU A 121 -1.50 -21.21 11.05
N TRP A 122 -0.51 -21.58 10.23
CA TRP A 122 -0.41 -21.11 8.83
C TRP A 122 -1.62 -21.50 7.96
N GLU A 123 -2.20 -22.67 8.19
CA GLU A 123 -3.41 -23.09 7.47
C GLU A 123 -4.61 -22.18 7.79
N ASP A 124 -4.66 -21.56 8.96
CA ASP A 124 -5.70 -20.58 9.30
C ASP A 124 -5.49 -19.27 8.51
N VAL A 125 -4.24 -18.82 8.36
CA VAL A 125 -3.89 -17.66 7.52
C VAL A 125 -4.30 -17.89 6.07
N LYS A 126 -3.96 -19.06 5.53
CA LYS A 126 -4.35 -19.45 4.18
C LYS A 126 -5.88 -19.56 4.03
N TYR A 127 -6.55 -20.18 4.98
CA TYR A 127 -8.01 -20.27 5.00
C TYR A 127 -8.67 -18.89 5.06
N CYS A 128 -8.15 -17.96 5.87
CA CYS A 128 -8.65 -16.60 5.92
C CYS A 128 -8.52 -15.91 4.56
N TRP A 129 -7.34 -15.90 3.95
CA TRP A 129 -7.18 -15.34 2.62
C TRP A 129 -8.14 -15.96 1.59
N GLN A 130 -8.33 -17.28 1.62
CA GLN A 130 -9.28 -17.98 0.74
C GLN A 130 -10.72 -17.52 0.97
N GLU A 131 -11.19 -17.55 2.22
CA GLU A 131 -12.57 -17.20 2.54
C GLU A 131 -12.87 -15.73 2.23
N ILE A 132 -11.93 -14.81 2.48
CA ILE A 132 -12.14 -13.39 2.21
C ILE A 132 -12.27 -13.16 0.71
N THR A 133 -11.39 -13.75 -0.08
CA THR A 133 -11.42 -13.62 -1.54
C THR A 133 -12.72 -14.19 -2.10
N GLN A 134 -13.17 -15.33 -1.58
CA GLN A 134 -14.46 -15.94 -1.91
C GLN A 134 -15.68 -15.12 -1.44
N ASN A 135 -15.55 -14.30 -0.39
CA ASN A 135 -16.65 -13.47 0.09
C ASN A 135 -16.62 -12.04 -0.49
N ASN A 136 -15.48 -11.60 -1.03
CA ASN A 136 -15.27 -10.26 -1.56
C ASN A 136 -15.18 -10.26 -3.10
N ALA A 137 -14.05 -10.69 -3.67
CA ALA A 137 -13.81 -10.70 -5.11
C ALA A 137 -14.85 -11.51 -5.91
N ASP A 138 -15.27 -12.66 -5.38
CA ASP A 138 -16.27 -13.55 -5.99
C ASP A 138 -17.67 -12.91 -6.13
N HIS A 139 -17.99 -11.95 -5.26
CA HIS A 139 -19.28 -11.25 -5.25
C HIS A 139 -19.22 -9.87 -5.90
N GLN A 140 -18.02 -9.31 -6.00
CA GLN A 140 -17.80 -8.00 -6.56
C GLN A 140 -17.80 -8.05 -8.10
N LYS A 141 -18.62 -7.18 -8.71
CA LYS A 141 -18.79 -7.06 -10.17
C LYS A 141 -18.08 -5.86 -10.78
N THR A 142 -17.36 -5.12 -9.95
CA THR A 142 -16.65 -3.88 -10.27
C THR A 142 -15.16 -4.16 -10.12
N PRO A 143 -14.28 -3.62 -11.00
CA PRO A 143 -12.84 -3.75 -10.82
C PRO A 143 -12.42 -3.37 -9.40
N TYR A 144 -11.50 -4.13 -8.81
CA TYR A 144 -10.95 -3.79 -7.49
C TYR A 144 -9.44 -3.68 -7.52
N PHE A 145 -8.95 -2.87 -6.60
CA PHE A 145 -7.55 -2.65 -6.31
C PHE A 145 -7.29 -2.95 -4.84
N PHE A 146 -6.02 -3.15 -4.52
CA PHE A 146 -5.61 -3.57 -3.19
C PHE A 146 -4.34 -2.83 -2.76
N VAL A 147 -4.28 -2.38 -1.52
CA VAL A 147 -3.06 -1.86 -0.89
C VAL A 147 -2.68 -2.84 0.20
N ILE A 148 -1.45 -3.34 0.17
CA ILE A 148 -0.90 -4.26 1.17
C ILE A 148 -0.49 -3.45 2.42
N GLY A 149 -0.95 -3.88 3.61
CA GLY A 149 -0.61 -3.30 4.92
C GLY A 149 0.34 -4.16 5.76
N ASN A 150 0.66 -3.70 6.99
CA ASN A 150 1.62 -4.40 7.84
C ASN A 150 1.09 -5.75 8.31
N HIS A 151 -0.20 -5.88 8.60
CA HIS A 151 -0.83 -7.15 8.97
C HIS A 151 -0.97 -8.10 7.79
N ASP A 152 -1.03 -7.62 6.55
CA ASP A 152 -1.11 -8.49 5.37
C ASP A 152 0.19 -9.25 5.13
N ILE A 153 1.31 -8.69 5.59
CA ILE A 153 2.64 -9.24 5.32
C ILE A 153 3.35 -9.77 6.56
N THR A 154 3.04 -9.23 7.75
CA THR A 154 3.72 -9.60 8.99
C THR A 154 3.05 -10.78 9.68
N ASN A 155 3.84 -11.71 10.22
CA ASN A 155 3.39 -12.64 11.25
C ASN A 155 4.16 -12.36 12.56
N TYR A 156 3.53 -11.63 13.48
CA TYR A 156 4.18 -11.10 14.69
C TYR A 156 4.56 -12.16 15.73
N ASP A 157 3.94 -13.35 15.73
CA ASP A 157 4.21 -14.40 16.73
C ASP A 157 4.56 -15.78 16.13
N HIS A 158 4.22 -16.06 14.87
CA HIS A 158 4.31 -17.40 14.29
C HIS A 158 4.87 -17.35 12.86
N MET A 159 6.18 -17.30 12.66
CA MET A 159 6.74 -17.60 11.32
C MET A 159 6.16 -18.94 10.85
N PRO A 160 5.66 -19.06 9.60
CA PRO A 160 5.15 -20.33 9.09
C PRO A 160 6.17 -21.44 9.34
N ASP A 161 5.68 -22.66 9.56
CA ASP A 161 6.49 -23.82 9.92
C ASP A 161 7.63 -24.11 8.92
N ASP A 162 7.59 -23.51 7.72
CA ASP A 162 8.57 -23.64 6.64
C ASP A 162 9.66 -22.54 6.59
N GLY A 163 9.65 -21.59 7.53
CA GLY A 163 10.71 -20.58 7.62
C GLY A 163 10.75 -19.53 6.52
N ASN A 164 9.67 -19.39 5.74
CA ASN A 164 9.59 -18.43 4.64
C ASN A 164 8.78 -17.17 5.04
N PRO A 165 9.43 -16.03 5.33
CA PRO A 165 8.79 -14.83 5.84
C PRO A 165 8.03 -14.07 4.76
N VAL A 166 8.41 -14.24 3.49
CA VAL A 166 7.71 -13.62 2.36
C VAL A 166 6.56 -14.49 1.88
N LEU A 167 6.31 -15.66 2.50
CA LEU A 167 5.23 -16.54 2.09
C LEU A 167 3.86 -15.87 2.23
N LYS A 168 3.64 -15.15 3.33
CA LYS A 168 2.39 -14.42 3.60
C LYS A 168 2.14 -13.34 2.56
N GLU A 169 3.17 -12.54 2.27
CA GLU A 169 3.13 -11.51 1.23
C GLU A 169 2.92 -12.10 -0.17
N ARG A 170 3.66 -13.17 -0.53
CA ARG A 170 3.49 -13.87 -1.82
C ARG A 170 2.09 -14.45 -1.97
N LEU A 171 1.54 -15.00 -0.89
CA LEU A 171 0.16 -15.50 -0.87
C LEU A 171 -0.84 -14.35 -1.06
N GLY A 172 -0.67 -13.25 -0.32
CA GLY A 172 -1.50 -12.05 -0.48
C GLY A 172 -1.45 -11.48 -1.90
N ARG A 173 -0.26 -11.44 -2.51
CA ARG A 173 -0.06 -11.07 -3.92
C ARG A 173 -0.75 -12.02 -4.89
N ALA A 174 -0.53 -13.33 -4.73
CA ALA A 174 -1.14 -14.34 -5.57
C ALA A 174 -2.67 -14.30 -5.51
N ILE A 175 -3.24 -14.03 -4.34
CA ILE A 175 -4.69 -13.98 -4.13
C ILE A 175 -5.31 -12.64 -4.56
N SER A 176 -4.57 -11.54 -4.45
CA SER A 176 -5.02 -10.23 -4.94
C SER A 176 -4.80 -10.03 -6.44
N GLY A 177 -4.12 -10.96 -7.12
CA GLY A 177 -3.73 -10.81 -8.53
C GLY A 177 -2.60 -9.81 -8.78
N LEU A 178 -1.90 -9.38 -7.73
CA LEU A 178 -0.82 -8.40 -7.81
C LEU A 178 0.52 -9.08 -8.05
N ASN A 179 1.29 -8.61 -9.04
CA ASN A 179 2.67 -9.08 -9.23
C ASN A 179 3.67 -8.44 -8.25
N GLU A 180 3.43 -7.20 -7.84
CA GLU A 180 4.21 -6.47 -6.84
C GLU A 180 3.28 -5.63 -5.96
N ASN A 181 3.73 -5.29 -4.74
CA ASN A 181 2.90 -4.53 -3.79
C ASN A 181 2.67 -3.09 -4.29
N ASN A 182 3.66 -2.51 -4.98
CA ASN A 182 3.55 -1.18 -5.57
C ASN A 182 3.09 -1.29 -7.03
N TYR A 183 2.27 -0.35 -7.45
CA TYR A 183 1.82 -0.20 -8.84
C TYR A 183 1.29 1.21 -9.07
N ALA A 184 1.04 1.56 -10.32
CA ALA A 184 0.36 2.80 -10.67
C ALA A 184 -0.53 2.58 -11.90
N PHE A 185 -1.56 3.39 -12.06
CA PHE A 185 -2.41 3.35 -13.24
C PHE A 185 -2.99 4.73 -13.55
N LEU A 186 -3.29 4.96 -14.82
CA LEU A 186 -3.98 6.17 -15.28
C LEU A 186 -5.41 5.80 -15.63
N TYR A 187 -6.37 6.48 -15.00
CA TYR A 187 -7.79 6.29 -15.22
C TYR A 187 -8.45 7.64 -15.49
N ASP A 188 -9.09 7.80 -16.65
CA ASP A 188 -9.75 9.06 -17.03
C ASP A 188 -8.82 10.29 -16.88
N ASN A 189 -7.55 10.16 -17.29
CA ASN A 189 -6.50 11.17 -17.12
C ASN A 189 -6.21 11.59 -15.66
N VAL A 190 -6.46 10.71 -14.69
CA VAL A 190 -6.03 10.84 -13.29
C VAL A 190 -5.06 9.71 -12.95
N LEU A 191 -3.88 10.07 -12.45
CA LEU A 191 -2.84 9.13 -12.06
C LEU A 191 -3.08 8.64 -10.64
N PHE A 192 -3.22 7.33 -10.48
CA PHE A 192 -3.30 6.67 -9.18
C PHE A 192 -1.98 5.94 -8.91
N VAL A 193 -1.37 6.22 -7.76
CA VAL A 193 -0.10 5.63 -7.33
C VAL A 193 -0.32 4.85 -6.05
N CYS A 194 -0.10 3.53 -6.09
CA CYS A 194 -0.17 2.68 -4.91
C CYS A 194 1.24 2.44 -4.37
N ALA A 195 1.48 2.99 -3.17
CA ALA A 195 2.69 2.86 -2.37
C ALA A 195 2.40 1.93 -1.17
N ALA A 196 2.12 0.65 -1.48
CA ALA A 196 1.79 -0.33 -0.45
C ALA A 196 3.00 -0.76 0.37
N GLN A 197 2.77 -1.35 1.52
CA GLN A 197 3.85 -1.77 2.40
C GLN A 197 4.68 -2.92 1.78
N THR A 198 6.00 -2.77 1.75
CA THR A 198 6.94 -3.76 1.16
C THR A 198 7.79 -4.49 2.20
N ASN A 199 7.72 -4.07 3.46
CA ASN A 199 8.53 -4.58 4.56
C ASN A 199 7.79 -4.33 5.90
N VAL A 200 8.25 -4.85 7.04
CA VAL A 200 7.59 -4.55 8.34
C VAL A 200 7.83 -3.12 8.83
N LEU A 201 8.54 -2.28 8.05
CA LEU A 201 8.79 -0.90 8.43
C LEU A 201 7.55 -0.07 8.14
N TYR A 202 7.25 0.84 9.06
CA TYR A 202 6.13 1.77 8.95
C TYR A 202 6.47 2.99 8.06
N HIS A 203 7.52 2.90 7.21
CA HIS A 203 7.94 3.93 6.23
C HIS A 203 7.99 3.40 4.79
N LEU A 204 7.97 4.33 3.83
CA LEU A 204 8.32 4.05 2.43
C LEU A 204 9.83 3.83 2.29
N SER A 205 10.20 2.73 1.63
CA SER A 205 11.60 2.49 1.22
C SER A 205 12.07 3.52 0.19
N ASP A 206 13.38 3.71 0.04
CA ASP A 206 13.92 4.66 -0.95
C ASP A 206 13.58 4.28 -2.39
N PHE A 207 13.42 2.98 -2.68
CA PHE A 207 12.85 2.54 -3.95
C PHE A 207 11.45 3.13 -4.18
N GLN A 208 10.57 3.09 -3.17
CA GLN A 208 9.22 3.62 -3.30
C GLN A 208 9.23 5.14 -3.43
N LYS A 209 10.09 5.84 -2.67
CA LYS A 209 10.27 7.28 -2.78
C LYS A 209 10.71 7.68 -4.20
N ASN A 210 11.78 7.08 -4.71
CA ASN A 210 12.31 7.29 -6.05
C ASN A 210 11.27 6.95 -7.13
N TRP A 211 10.53 5.85 -6.96
CA TRP A 211 9.43 5.50 -7.88
C TRP A 211 8.33 6.56 -7.93
N ILE A 212 7.92 7.09 -6.78
CA ILE A 212 6.90 8.14 -6.68
C ILE A 212 7.42 9.43 -7.33
N GLU A 213 8.64 9.85 -7.02
CA GLU A 213 9.27 11.04 -7.60
C GLU A 213 9.38 10.93 -9.13
N TYR A 214 9.83 9.77 -9.64
CA TYR A 214 9.86 9.50 -11.08
C TYR A 214 8.48 9.68 -11.73
N LEU A 215 7.42 9.16 -11.11
CA LEU A 215 6.06 9.30 -11.63
C LEU A 215 5.59 10.75 -11.59
N THR A 216 5.84 11.48 -10.50
CA THR A 216 5.38 12.86 -10.36
C THR A 216 6.15 13.82 -11.27
N ASP A 217 7.44 13.60 -11.49
CA ASP A 217 8.25 14.33 -12.48
C ASP A 217 7.71 14.10 -13.90
N ARG A 218 7.48 12.83 -14.24
CA ARG A 218 7.05 12.44 -15.58
C ARG A 218 5.64 12.91 -15.91
N TYR A 219 4.74 12.87 -14.94
CA TYR A 219 3.32 13.22 -15.08
C TYR A 219 2.99 14.49 -14.30
N HIS A 220 3.88 15.49 -14.35
CA HIS A 220 3.77 16.75 -13.59
C HIS A 220 2.51 17.58 -13.91
N ASP A 221 1.86 17.34 -15.04
CA ASP A 221 0.64 18.02 -15.49
C ASP A 221 -0.64 17.18 -15.28
N ILE A 222 -0.53 16.00 -14.67
CA ILE A 222 -1.64 15.06 -14.44
C ILE A 222 -2.06 15.07 -12.98
N THR A 223 -3.36 15.23 -12.72
CA THR A 223 -3.93 15.09 -11.36
C THR A 223 -3.55 13.73 -10.79
N THR A 224 -2.91 13.74 -9.62
CA THR A 224 -2.35 12.55 -8.99
C THR A 224 -3.02 12.26 -7.65
N VAL A 225 -3.32 10.98 -7.43
CA VAL A 225 -3.85 10.40 -6.19
C VAL A 225 -2.85 9.37 -5.69
N ILE A 226 -2.44 9.49 -4.44
CA ILE A 226 -1.52 8.53 -3.78
C ILE A 226 -2.32 7.69 -2.78
N TRP A 227 -2.09 6.38 -2.81
CA TRP A 227 -2.61 5.42 -1.86
C TRP A 227 -1.46 4.79 -1.08
N SER A 228 -1.60 4.71 0.23
CA SER A 228 -0.68 4.00 1.13
C SER A 228 -1.50 3.27 2.17
N HIS A 229 -0.92 2.28 2.85
CA HIS A 229 -1.51 1.79 4.09
C HIS A 229 -1.11 2.69 5.26
N GLN A 230 0.19 2.95 5.39
CA GLN A 230 0.77 3.71 6.47
C GLN A 230 0.39 5.19 6.39
N ALA A 231 -0.12 5.72 7.49
CA ALA A 231 -0.34 7.14 7.66
C ALA A 231 0.98 7.88 7.90
N THR A 232 0.99 9.19 7.65
CA THR A 232 1.99 10.07 8.28
C THR A 232 1.39 10.58 9.59
N TYR A 233 2.19 10.80 10.65
CA TYR A 233 1.69 11.31 11.96
C TYR A 233 0.79 12.54 11.83
N GLN A 234 1.07 13.26 10.77
CA GLN A 234 0.62 14.59 10.48
C GLN A 234 -0.69 14.57 9.67
N THR A 235 -1.09 13.40 9.14
CA THR A 235 -2.36 13.15 8.41
C THR A 235 -3.43 12.42 9.23
N THR A 236 -3.14 11.99 10.47
CA THR A 236 -4.05 11.18 11.31
C THR A 236 -5.07 11.98 12.14
N GLY A 237 -5.19 13.30 11.94
CA GLY A 237 -6.12 14.18 12.67
C GLY A 237 -5.70 14.51 14.11
N LYS A 238 -6.55 15.25 14.85
CA LYS A 238 -6.40 15.63 16.29
C LYS A 238 -6.42 14.41 17.23
N GLY A 239 -5.42 13.54 17.14
CA GLY A 239 -5.02 12.69 18.26
C GLY A 239 -4.35 13.58 19.30
N ASP A 240 -4.80 13.50 20.55
CA ASP A 240 -4.16 14.18 21.68
C ASP A 240 -2.64 13.94 21.62
N ILE A 241 -1.83 15.01 21.68
CA ILE A 241 -0.37 14.90 21.89
C ILE A 241 -0.05 14.02 23.13
N ARG A 242 -1.04 13.86 24.03
CA ARG A 242 -1.02 13.00 25.22
C ARG A 242 -1.82 11.70 25.08
N SER A 243 -2.18 11.26 23.87
CA SER A 243 -2.62 9.89 23.66
C SER A 243 -1.41 8.98 23.91
N THR A 244 -1.22 8.62 25.18
CA THR A 244 -0.21 7.70 25.70
C THR A 244 -0.45 6.25 25.25
N SER A 245 -1.24 6.05 24.19
CA SER A 245 -1.48 4.78 23.54
C SER A 245 -1.36 4.97 22.03
N TRP A 246 -0.29 4.38 21.45
CA TRP A 246 -0.18 3.91 20.07
C TRP A 246 -0.38 4.90 18.90
N THR A 247 -0.57 6.20 19.12
CA THR A 247 -0.94 7.12 18.02
C THR A 247 -0.20 8.47 18.01
N GLY A 248 0.69 8.72 18.97
CA GLY A 248 1.44 9.97 19.06
C GLY A 248 2.91 9.90 18.60
N ASN A 249 3.60 8.81 18.91
CA ASN A 249 5.05 8.69 18.73
C ASN A 249 5.45 7.81 17.54
N ASP A 250 4.77 6.68 17.30
CA ASP A 250 5.18 5.72 16.25
C ASP A 250 5.22 6.36 14.86
N TYR A 251 4.22 7.19 14.52
CA TYR A 251 4.18 7.84 13.21
C TYR A 251 5.13 9.04 13.06
N ARG A 252 5.57 9.68 14.16
CA ARG A 252 6.51 10.82 14.10
C ARG A 252 7.91 10.39 13.72
N VAL A 253 8.17 9.11 13.96
CA VAL A 253 9.50 8.53 14.03
C VAL A 253 9.71 7.58 12.85
N HIS A 254 8.65 6.96 12.35
CA HIS A 254 8.71 6.05 11.22
C HIS A 254 8.28 6.67 9.89
N ASN A 255 8.30 7.98 9.72
CA ASN A 255 8.02 8.60 8.42
C ASN A 255 9.00 9.73 8.14
N ASP A 256 9.59 9.71 6.95
CA ASP A 256 10.42 10.80 6.42
C ASP A 256 9.52 11.99 6.07
N VAL A 257 9.21 12.79 7.09
CA VAL A 257 8.33 13.96 6.98
C VAL A 257 8.93 15.02 6.06
N ALA A 258 10.26 15.14 6.05
CA ALA A 258 10.95 16.09 5.18
C ALA A 258 10.75 15.72 3.71
N TRP A 259 10.92 14.44 3.37
CA TRP A 259 10.63 13.94 2.03
C TRP A 259 9.17 14.12 1.63
N TRP A 260 8.21 13.72 2.48
CA TRP A 260 6.78 13.93 2.17
C TRP A 260 6.43 15.40 1.94
N ARG A 261 7.04 16.30 2.72
CA ARG A 261 6.87 17.74 2.55
C ARG A 261 7.42 18.20 1.19
N HIS A 262 8.65 17.83 0.86
CA HIS A 262 9.25 18.16 -0.43
C HIS A 262 8.43 17.62 -1.59
N LEU A 263 8.01 16.35 -1.51
CA LEU A 263 7.16 15.74 -2.52
C LEU A 263 5.89 16.57 -2.75
N LEU A 264 5.13 16.91 -1.70
CA LEU A 264 3.85 17.59 -1.84
C LEU A 264 4.00 19.08 -2.21
N ASP A 265 5.02 19.77 -1.68
CA ASP A 265 5.29 21.18 -1.98
C ASP A 265 5.74 21.36 -3.44
N ASP A 266 6.60 20.46 -3.94
CA ASP A 266 7.16 20.54 -5.30
C ASP A 266 6.21 19.96 -6.37
N ASN A 267 5.20 19.18 -5.96
CA ASN A 267 4.27 18.49 -6.86
C ASN A 267 2.80 18.87 -6.59
N PRO A 268 2.37 20.09 -6.96
CA PRO A 268 1.00 20.57 -6.71
C PRO A 268 -0.07 19.79 -7.49
N GLN A 269 0.31 18.94 -8.44
CA GLN A 269 -0.58 18.01 -9.15
C GLN A 269 -1.06 16.86 -8.24
N ILE A 270 -0.40 16.60 -7.10
CA ILE A 270 -0.90 15.66 -6.09
C ILE A 270 -2.08 16.32 -5.35
N LYS A 271 -3.28 15.76 -5.53
CA LYS A 271 -4.52 16.34 -5.01
C LYS A 271 -5.17 15.53 -3.90
N LEU A 272 -4.82 14.25 -3.77
CA LEU A 272 -5.43 13.36 -2.81
C LEU A 272 -4.41 12.33 -2.32
N TYR A 273 -4.23 12.24 -1.01
CA TYR A 273 -3.50 11.19 -0.33
C TYR A 273 -4.46 10.39 0.55
N ILE A 274 -4.60 9.09 0.27
CA ILE A 274 -5.52 8.19 0.95
C ILE A 274 -4.72 7.13 1.69
N HIS A 275 -5.02 6.91 2.97
CA HIS A 275 -4.36 5.90 3.77
C HIS A 275 -5.26 5.23 4.81
N GLY A 276 -4.78 4.13 5.40
CA GLY A 276 -5.44 3.33 6.42
C GLY A 276 -4.73 3.36 7.77
N HIS A 277 -4.55 2.16 8.36
CA HIS A 277 -3.73 1.80 9.53
C HIS A 277 -4.21 2.28 10.89
N THR A 278 -4.74 3.51 11.00
CA THR A 278 -5.12 4.06 12.31
C THR A 278 -6.53 3.65 12.77
N GLU A 279 -7.26 2.93 11.93
CA GLU A 279 -8.63 2.43 12.16
C GLU A 279 -9.69 3.51 12.41
N LYS A 280 -9.36 4.81 12.27
CA LYS A 280 -10.30 5.93 12.47
C LYS A 280 -10.84 6.43 11.13
N ALA A 281 -12.04 7.01 11.11
CA ALA A 281 -12.51 7.81 9.97
C ALA A 281 -12.07 9.26 10.14
N HIS A 282 -11.27 9.79 9.21
CA HIS A 282 -10.93 11.22 9.20
C HIS A 282 -10.64 11.70 7.78
N ASN A 283 -10.98 12.96 7.49
CA ASN A 283 -10.63 13.60 6.24
C ASN A 283 -10.38 15.09 6.48
N THR A 284 -9.26 15.61 5.97
CA THR A 284 -8.84 17.00 6.19
C THR A 284 -8.12 17.56 4.97
N ILE A 285 -8.10 18.88 4.84
CA ILE A 285 -7.31 19.64 3.84
C ILE A 285 -6.23 20.52 4.45
N ALA A 286 -6.24 20.59 5.76
CA ALA A 286 -5.20 21.23 6.52
C ALA A 286 -4.58 20.15 7.40
N PHE A 287 -3.26 20.16 7.47
CA PHE A 287 -2.54 19.64 8.63
C PHE A 287 -2.91 20.48 9.84
N ASP A 288 -4.15 20.36 10.32
CA ASP A 288 -4.91 21.40 11.04
C ASP A 288 -4.49 21.56 12.52
N LEU A 289 -3.23 21.23 12.79
CA LEU A 289 -2.61 21.16 14.09
C LEU A 289 -1.14 21.53 14.14
N HIS A 290 -0.47 21.70 12.99
CA HIS A 290 0.90 22.15 13.00
C HIS A 290 0.97 23.68 12.89
N PRO A 291 1.85 24.36 13.64
CA PRO A 291 2.04 25.81 13.53
C PRO A 291 2.56 26.27 12.16
N GLU A 292 2.94 25.34 11.28
CA GLU A 292 3.37 25.59 9.91
C GLU A 292 2.31 25.05 8.95
N SER A 293 1.58 25.93 8.28
CA SER A 293 0.58 25.56 7.27
C SER A 293 1.27 24.88 6.07
N TRP A 294 0.93 23.63 5.81
CA TRP A 294 1.23 22.96 4.54
C TRP A 294 0.31 23.51 3.45
N ASP A 295 0.72 23.45 2.19
CA ASP A 295 -0.04 24.03 1.08
C ASP A 295 -1.43 23.36 0.94
N ASN A 296 -2.45 24.17 0.59
CA ASN A 296 -3.87 23.79 0.56
C ASN A 296 -4.24 22.92 -0.67
N ASN A 297 -3.27 22.26 -1.30
CA ASN A 297 -3.44 21.65 -2.61
C ASN A 297 -3.83 20.16 -2.56
N CYS A 298 -3.53 19.48 -1.45
CA CYS A 298 -3.80 18.05 -1.27
C CYS A 298 -4.84 17.79 -0.17
N ILE A 299 -5.77 16.88 -0.44
CA ILE A 299 -6.72 16.34 0.54
C ILE A 299 -6.11 15.11 1.18
N PHE A 300 -6.19 15.00 2.49
CA PHE A 300 -5.75 13.84 3.25
C PHE A 300 -6.97 13.07 3.73
N VAL A 301 -7.06 11.80 3.35
CA VAL A 301 -8.17 10.92 3.72
C VAL A 301 -7.65 9.69 4.43
N LEU A 302 -8.08 9.55 5.67
CA LEU A 302 -7.85 8.39 6.49
C LEU A 302 -9.12 7.54 6.47
N VAL A 303 -9.01 6.36 5.87
CA VAL A 303 -10.12 5.43 5.67
C VAL A 303 -10.35 4.64 6.97
N PRO A 304 -11.60 4.54 7.47
CA PRO A 304 -11.87 3.82 8.70
C PRO A 304 -11.62 2.33 8.56
N SER A 305 -11.43 1.69 9.71
CA SER A 305 -11.57 0.25 9.82
C SER A 305 -13.01 -0.16 9.50
N ASN A 306 -13.15 -1.06 8.53
CA ASN A 306 -14.38 -1.82 8.30
C ASN A 306 -14.36 -3.15 9.12
N GLY A 307 -13.25 -3.39 9.84
CA GLY A 307 -12.97 -4.59 10.63
C GLY A 307 -13.35 -4.51 12.10
N TYR A 308 -13.16 -5.63 12.81
CA TYR A 308 -13.33 -5.67 14.27
C TYR A 308 -12.10 -5.10 14.93
N SER A 309 -12.17 -3.84 15.38
CA SER A 309 -11.16 -3.30 16.28
C SER A 309 -11.76 -2.83 17.60
N TYR A 310 -11.14 -3.25 18.70
CA TYR A 310 -11.46 -2.87 20.08
C TYR A 310 -12.95 -2.94 20.48
N GLY A 311 -13.74 -3.84 19.86
CA GLY A 311 -15.14 -4.07 20.23
C GLY A 311 -16.18 -3.26 19.45
N GLN A 312 -15.78 -2.56 18.38
CA GLN A 312 -16.71 -1.88 17.47
C GLN A 312 -16.37 -2.23 16.02
N GLN A 313 -17.39 -2.66 15.27
CA GLN A 313 -17.34 -2.81 13.82
C GLN A 313 -18.29 -1.80 13.22
N TYR A 314 -17.82 -1.06 12.22
CA TYR A 314 -18.65 -0.16 11.46
C TYR A 314 -18.52 -0.51 9.97
N PRO A 315 -19.61 -0.80 9.25
CA PRO A 315 -19.55 -1.08 7.82
C PRO A 315 -19.45 0.20 7.00
N TRP A 316 -18.47 1.01 7.36
CA TRP A 316 -18.22 2.29 6.75
C TRP A 316 -17.31 2.11 5.55
N SER A 317 -17.62 2.84 4.48
CA SER A 317 -16.77 2.98 3.31
C SER A 317 -16.73 4.43 2.88
N TYR A 318 -15.57 4.91 2.43
CA TYR A 318 -15.53 6.21 1.77
C TYR A 318 -15.91 6.05 0.31
N ILE A 319 -16.76 6.96 -0.17
CA ILE A 319 -17.10 7.14 -1.57
C ILE A 319 -16.41 8.39 -2.05
N PHE A 320 -15.56 8.22 -3.07
CA PHE A 320 -14.78 9.25 -3.71
C PHE A 320 -15.39 9.59 -5.05
N THR A 321 -15.47 10.88 -5.36
CA THR A 321 -15.96 11.38 -6.65
C THR A 321 -14.99 12.42 -7.17
N ILE A 322 -14.33 12.15 -8.28
CA ILE A 322 -13.38 13.05 -8.94
C ILE A 322 -13.98 13.48 -10.27
N ALA A 323 -14.32 14.75 -10.38
CA ALA A 323 -14.81 15.39 -11.59
C ALA A 323 -13.80 16.44 -12.05
N ASP A 324 -13.93 16.93 -13.29
CA ASP A 324 -13.04 17.98 -13.79
C ASP A 324 -13.01 19.22 -12.88
N SER A 325 -14.14 19.55 -12.24
CA SER A 325 -14.23 20.75 -11.41
C SER A 325 -14.10 20.52 -9.90
N TYR A 326 -14.14 19.27 -9.42
CA TYR A 326 -14.13 18.99 -7.98
C TYR A 326 -13.61 17.58 -7.60
N ILE A 327 -13.08 17.46 -6.40
CA ILE A 327 -12.92 16.18 -5.69
C ILE A 327 -13.86 16.17 -4.48
N ARG A 328 -14.69 15.14 -4.34
CA ARG A 328 -15.58 14.92 -3.22
C ARG A 328 -15.26 13.61 -2.49
N VAL A 329 -15.30 13.66 -1.16
CA VAL A 329 -15.12 12.50 -0.27
C VAL A 329 -16.30 12.44 0.68
N ALA A 330 -17.03 11.32 0.71
CA ALA A 330 -18.21 11.16 1.58
C ALA A 330 -18.21 9.78 2.25
N LEU A 331 -18.56 9.73 3.54
CA LEU A 331 -18.59 8.48 4.30
C LEU A 331 -19.97 7.83 4.18
N TRP A 332 -20.01 6.62 3.62
CA TRP A 332 -21.20 5.77 3.51
C TRP A 332 -21.24 4.78 4.66
N ASP A 333 -22.41 4.62 5.26
CA ASP A 333 -22.67 3.65 6.33
C ASP A 333 -23.66 2.60 5.82
N SER A 334 -23.13 1.39 5.57
CA SER A 334 -23.90 0.31 4.94
C SER A 334 -24.89 -0.37 5.89
N GLU A 335 -24.80 -0.13 7.21
CA GLU A 335 -25.82 -0.59 8.16
C GLU A 335 -27.05 0.32 8.12
N SER A 336 -26.81 1.64 8.06
CA SER A 336 -27.88 2.63 7.98
C SER A 336 -28.37 2.91 6.56
N HIS A 337 -27.66 2.42 5.55
CA HIS A 337 -27.83 2.74 4.13
C HIS A 337 -27.90 4.25 3.86
N SER A 338 -26.96 5.01 4.44
CA SER A 338 -26.97 6.46 4.32
C SER A 338 -25.57 7.08 4.37
N TYR A 339 -25.44 8.25 3.76
CA TYR A 339 -24.25 9.09 3.95
C TYR A 339 -24.26 9.71 5.34
N ARG A 340 -23.14 9.61 6.05
CA ARG A 340 -22.97 10.25 7.35
C ARG A 340 -22.81 11.76 7.17
N THR A 341 -23.51 12.53 8.00
CA THR A 341 -23.52 14.01 7.90
C THR A 341 -23.12 14.72 9.19
N ASP A 342 -23.01 14.02 10.33
CA ASP A 342 -22.73 14.60 11.66
C ASP A 342 -21.56 13.88 12.36
N GLY A 343 -20.64 14.66 12.94
CA GLY A 343 -19.47 14.20 13.71
C GLY A 343 -18.14 14.66 13.10
N ASP A 344 -17.07 14.78 13.89
CA ASP A 344 -15.72 15.15 13.42
C ASP A 344 -15.09 14.13 12.43
N ALA A 345 -15.83 13.07 12.09
CA ALA A 345 -15.52 12.04 11.11
C ALA A 345 -16.62 11.98 10.04
N GLY A 346 -16.25 12.06 8.76
CA GLY A 346 -17.17 11.80 7.65
C GLY A 346 -18.02 12.97 7.17
N VAL A 347 -17.68 14.22 7.51
CA VAL A 347 -18.29 15.39 6.84
C VAL A 347 -17.90 15.33 5.36
N PRO A 348 -18.88 15.35 4.43
CA PRO A 348 -18.58 15.39 3.00
C PRO A 348 -17.66 16.56 2.69
N TYR A 349 -16.48 16.26 2.16
CA TYR A 349 -15.50 17.26 1.80
C TYR A 349 -15.52 17.46 0.28
N VAL A 350 -15.40 18.72 -0.18
CA VAL A 350 -15.34 19.07 -1.59
C VAL A 350 -14.22 20.09 -1.82
N GLN A 351 -13.20 19.72 -2.60
CA GLN A 351 -12.22 20.67 -3.14
C GLN A 351 -12.65 21.04 -4.55
N ASN A 352 -12.81 22.33 -4.83
CA ASN A 352 -13.02 22.80 -6.20
C ASN A 352 -11.67 23.08 -6.86
N GLY A 353 -11.56 22.77 -8.14
CA GLY A 353 -10.32 22.93 -8.90
C GLY A 353 -10.53 22.63 -10.38
N SER A 354 -9.46 22.55 -11.14
CA SER A 354 -9.47 21.92 -12.47
C SER A 354 -8.57 20.70 -12.38
N PHE A 355 -9.15 19.53 -12.67
CA PHE A 355 -8.49 18.23 -12.50
C PHE A 355 -8.25 17.51 -13.83
N ASN A 356 -8.69 18.09 -14.95
CA ASN A 356 -8.49 17.60 -16.30
C ASN A 356 -8.98 16.15 -16.48
N VAL A 357 -10.08 15.80 -15.84
CA VAL A 357 -10.67 14.45 -15.93
C VAL A 357 -11.22 14.24 -17.34
N THR A 358 -10.87 13.11 -17.95
CA THR A 358 -11.33 12.73 -19.29
C THR A 358 -12.30 11.54 -19.23
N ARG A 359 -12.61 10.93 -20.39
CA ARG A 359 -13.46 9.73 -20.49
C ARG A 359 -12.75 8.65 -21.29
N SER A 360 -11.59 8.25 -20.80
CA SER A 360 -10.69 7.28 -21.43
C SER A 360 -10.76 5.90 -20.77
N GLY A 361 -11.35 5.80 -19.57
CA GLY A 361 -11.33 4.61 -18.71
C GLY A 361 -9.92 4.31 -18.20
N LEU A 362 -9.63 3.03 -17.96
CA LEU A 362 -8.29 2.57 -17.58
C LEU A 362 -7.34 2.66 -18.80
N GLU A 363 -6.52 3.70 -18.84
CA GLU A 363 -5.62 4.01 -19.96
C GLU A 363 -4.35 3.18 -19.94
N TRP A 364 -3.76 3.01 -18.76
CA TRP A 364 -2.64 2.10 -18.56
C TRP A 364 -2.56 1.65 -17.11
N PHE A 365 -2.02 0.47 -16.90
CA PHE A 365 -1.63 -0.08 -15.59
C PHE A 365 -0.13 -0.41 -15.63
N SER A 366 0.60 -0.15 -14.55
CA SER A 366 2.04 -0.37 -14.55
C SER A 366 2.57 -0.88 -13.23
N ILE A 367 3.57 -1.76 -13.32
CA ILE A 367 4.15 -2.49 -12.19
C ILE A 367 5.66 -2.18 -12.16
N PRO A 368 6.14 -1.44 -11.15
CA PRO A 368 7.55 -1.17 -10.94
C PRO A 368 8.24 -2.32 -10.19
N LYS A 369 9.54 -2.49 -10.42
CA LYS A 369 10.41 -3.36 -9.65
C LYS A 369 11.81 -2.76 -9.55
N GLN A 370 12.36 -2.65 -8.34
CA GLN A 370 13.79 -2.44 -8.18
C GLN A 370 14.54 -3.70 -8.61
N VAL A 371 15.57 -3.52 -9.44
CA VAL A 371 16.35 -4.64 -9.98
C VAL A 371 17.84 -4.45 -9.74
N LEU A 372 18.52 -5.58 -9.58
CA LEU A 372 19.96 -5.67 -9.33
C LEU A 372 20.68 -6.36 -10.50
N ASP A 373 21.96 -6.05 -10.69
CA ASP A 373 22.79 -6.73 -11.70
C ASP A 373 22.83 -8.25 -11.45
N GLY A 374 22.38 -9.04 -12.44
CA GLY A 374 22.30 -10.49 -12.38
C GLY A 374 21.03 -11.04 -11.72
N GLN A 375 20.09 -10.18 -11.29
CA GLN A 375 18.83 -10.64 -10.70
C GLN A 375 17.96 -11.34 -11.74
N LYS A 376 17.37 -12.46 -11.32
CA LYS A 376 16.42 -13.26 -12.12
C LYS A 376 15.16 -13.53 -11.32
N TRP A 377 14.01 -13.48 -11.98
CA TRP A 377 12.73 -13.85 -11.38
C TRP A 377 11.70 -14.16 -12.46
N THR A 378 10.57 -14.71 -12.03
CA THR A 378 9.40 -14.95 -12.87
C THR A 378 8.22 -14.21 -12.29
N TRP A 379 7.39 -13.62 -13.15
CA TRP A 379 6.06 -13.10 -12.81
C TRP A 379 4.99 -13.92 -13.51
N GLU A 380 3.84 -14.06 -12.88
CA GLU A 380 2.68 -14.64 -13.54
C GLU A 380 1.95 -13.51 -14.27
N ASN A 381 1.78 -13.63 -15.58
CA ASN A 381 1.03 -12.61 -16.31
C ASN A 381 -0.45 -12.74 -15.95
N ARG A 382 -0.99 -11.74 -15.27
CA ARG A 382 -2.39 -11.70 -14.81
C ARG A 382 -3.26 -10.77 -15.67
N MET A 383 -2.67 -10.12 -16.68
CA MET A 383 -3.34 -9.06 -17.44
C MET A 383 -3.11 -9.16 -18.96
N VAL A 384 -4.16 -8.91 -19.72
CA VAL A 384 -4.08 -8.69 -21.17
C VAL A 384 -4.35 -7.23 -21.46
N ALA A 385 -3.56 -6.61 -22.32
CA ALA A 385 -3.66 -5.19 -22.65
C ALA A 385 -3.39 -4.96 -24.13
N ALA A 386 -4.02 -3.96 -24.74
CA ALA A 386 -3.91 -3.77 -26.19
C ALA A 386 -2.46 -3.58 -26.70
N ARG A 387 -1.58 -3.04 -25.84
CA ARG A 387 -0.15 -2.88 -26.10
C ARG A 387 0.63 -3.02 -24.79
N TYR A 388 1.89 -3.40 -24.90
CA TYR A 388 2.80 -3.52 -23.77
C TYR A 388 4.06 -2.70 -23.98
N LYS A 389 4.59 -2.15 -22.89
CA LYS A 389 5.88 -1.45 -22.87
C LYS A 389 6.72 -1.92 -21.69
N LEU A 390 8.02 -1.97 -21.89
CA LEU A 390 9.02 -2.11 -20.84
C LEU A 390 9.78 -0.80 -20.74
N GLU A 391 9.83 -0.21 -19.55
CA GLU A 391 10.69 0.93 -19.26
C GLU A 391 11.87 0.49 -18.40
N LEU A 392 13.07 0.91 -18.79
CA LEU A 392 14.30 0.77 -18.02
C LEU A 392 14.69 2.16 -17.51
N ILE A 393 14.75 2.33 -16.20
CA ILE A 393 14.88 3.63 -15.52
C ILE A 393 16.15 3.62 -14.66
N GLY A 394 16.96 4.67 -14.76
CA GLY A 394 18.14 4.90 -13.93
C GLY A 394 17.75 5.25 -12.49
N SER A 395 18.45 4.64 -11.54
CA SER A 395 18.27 4.87 -10.11
C SER A 395 19.56 5.42 -9.52
N ASN A 396 19.48 6.34 -8.56
CA ASN A 396 20.59 6.75 -7.68
C ASN A 396 20.51 6.04 -6.31
N VAL A 397 19.40 5.35 -6.02
CA VAL A 397 19.23 4.54 -4.82
C VAL A 397 20.02 3.26 -5.03
N THR A 398 21.10 3.09 -4.25
CA THR A 398 22.03 1.96 -4.38
C THR A 398 21.92 0.97 -3.21
N GLU A 399 21.32 1.41 -2.11
CA GLU A 399 21.07 0.63 -0.92
C GLU A 399 19.96 -0.41 -1.17
N GLN A 400 20.24 -1.66 -0.78
CA GLN A 400 19.26 -2.76 -0.84
C GLN A 400 18.43 -2.86 0.43
N ILE A 401 19.03 -2.45 1.53
CA ILE A 401 18.35 -2.02 2.74
C ILE A 401 19.06 -0.74 3.13
N ASP A 402 18.34 0.37 3.08
CA ASP A 402 18.76 1.58 3.75
C ASP A 402 17.97 1.71 5.05
N ASN A 403 18.66 2.08 6.10
CA ASN A 403 18.06 2.70 7.26
C ASN A 403 18.97 3.88 7.62
N PRO A 404 18.98 4.92 6.77
CA PRO A 404 19.96 5.99 6.86
C PRO A 404 19.74 6.82 8.12
N GLU A 405 18.52 6.79 8.65
CA GLU A 405 18.11 7.33 9.92
C GLU A 405 17.73 6.14 10.81
N LEU A 406 18.51 5.85 11.87
CA LEU A 406 18.05 5.00 12.98
C LEU A 406 17.03 5.75 13.83
N ASP A 407 16.16 6.54 13.18
CA ASP A 407 15.19 7.41 13.82
C ASP A 407 14.10 6.56 14.49
N GLY A 408 14.40 6.28 15.76
CA GLY A 408 13.55 6.39 16.92
C GLY A 408 12.66 5.20 17.30
N CYS A 409 12.75 4.94 18.59
CA CYS A 409 11.97 4.12 19.47
C CYS A 409 12.35 4.57 20.88
N HIS A 410 11.86 5.75 21.25
CA HIS A 410 11.94 6.18 22.63
C HIS A 410 11.18 5.24 23.57
N GLU A 411 11.76 5.09 24.76
CA GLU A 411 11.28 4.37 25.94
C GLU A 411 9.75 4.49 26.15
N SER A 412 9.06 3.36 26.26
CA SER A 412 7.86 3.33 27.10
C SER A 412 8.31 3.23 28.55
N ASP A 413 8.47 4.38 29.17
CA ASP A 413 8.95 4.53 30.53
C ASP A 413 7.96 3.98 31.58
N GLU A 414 8.56 3.43 32.61
CA GLU A 414 8.11 3.32 34.00
C GLU A 414 6.70 3.85 34.35
N ASN A 415 5.81 2.92 34.74
CA ASN A 415 4.60 3.09 35.58
C ASN A 415 3.25 2.67 34.97
N GLN A 416 3.11 1.44 34.47
CA GLN A 416 1.87 0.69 34.71
C GLN A 416 2.20 -0.73 35.17
N GLY A 417 1.89 -1.00 36.44
CA GLY A 417 2.19 -2.25 37.10
C GLY A 417 1.62 -3.45 36.35
N THR A 418 2.47 -4.47 36.22
CA THR A 418 2.17 -5.84 35.80
C THR A 418 1.78 -6.05 34.33
N GLN A 419 2.79 -6.52 33.61
CA GLN A 419 2.79 -7.37 32.40
C GLN A 419 3.05 -6.71 31.03
N LYS A 420 4.29 -6.98 30.55
CA LYS A 420 4.69 -7.30 29.17
C LYS A 420 4.76 -6.12 28.19
N GLY A 421 5.92 -5.49 28.19
CA GLY A 421 6.30 -4.42 27.27
C GLY A 421 6.64 -4.87 25.85
N GLY A 422 7.01 -3.87 25.04
CA GLY A 422 7.94 -4.01 23.94
C GLY A 422 7.62 -3.12 22.75
N PHE A 423 8.70 -2.62 22.17
CA PHE A 423 9.03 -2.45 20.76
C PHE A 423 10.56 -2.40 20.79
N TRP A 424 11.25 -3.27 20.07
CA TRP A 424 12.71 -3.32 20.08
C TRP A 424 13.22 -3.45 18.65
N TYR A 425 13.74 -2.36 18.09
CA TYR A 425 14.71 -2.38 17.00
C TYR A 425 16.00 -3.01 17.58
N ALA A 426 16.65 -3.92 16.84
CA ALA A 426 17.64 -4.89 17.31
C ALA A 426 17.08 -6.12 18.08
N VAL A 427 17.14 -7.31 17.48
CA VAL A 427 16.89 -8.57 18.21
C VAL A 427 18.23 -9.14 18.71
N ARG A 428 18.44 -9.16 20.04
CA ARG A 428 19.54 -9.89 20.71
C ARG A 428 19.35 -11.40 20.49
N GLY A 429 20.45 -12.10 20.22
CA GLY A 429 20.45 -13.55 19.96
C GLY A 429 20.32 -14.48 21.18
N ASP A 430 20.02 -13.99 22.39
CA ASP A 430 19.90 -14.84 23.59
C ASP A 430 18.83 -14.29 24.57
N GLU A 431 17.85 -15.13 24.95
CA GLU A 431 16.54 -14.72 25.52
C GLU A 431 16.55 -14.40 27.05
N ASP A 432 17.64 -14.65 27.80
CA ASP A 432 17.58 -14.70 29.27
C ASP A 432 17.99 -13.41 30.05
N ALA A 433 18.38 -12.32 29.38
CA ALA A 433 19.03 -11.16 30.04
C ALA A 433 18.25 -9.82 29.97
N LEU A 434 16.95 -9.83 29.72
CA LEU A 434 16.12 -8.62 29.51
C LEU A 434 15.71 -7.88 30.80
N ASN A 435 16.70 -7.52 31.62
CA ASN A 435 16.52 -6.49 32.65
C ASN A 435 17.74 -5.57 32.63
N LYS A 436 17.50 -4.35 32.11
CA LYS A 436 18.28 -3.09 32.28
C LYS A 436 19.26 -2.76 31.14
N ASP A 437 19.15 -1.53 30.64
CA ASP A 437 20.22 -0.71 30.04
C ASP A 437 20.44 -0.74 28.50
N THR A 438 19.37 -0.79 27.71
CA THR A 438 19.35 -0.23 26.34
C THR A 438 18.37 0.95 26.31
N GLY A 439 18.88 2.17 26.10
CA GLY A 439 18.07 3.38 25.92
C GLY A 439 18.30 3.95 24.52
N GLU A 440 17.33 4.69 23.99
CA GLU A 440 17.47 5.48 22.77
C GLU A 440 17.43 6.97 23.10
N GLU A 441 18.35 7.73 22.53
CA GLU A 441 18.34 9.20 22.47
C GLU A 441 18.54 9.57 20.98
N ASP A 442 17.72 10.46 20.43
CA ASP A 442 17.81 11.10 19.11
C ASP A 442 18.69 10.41 18.02
N GLY A 443 18.10 9.48 17.25
CA GLY A 443 18.66 9.04 15.95
C GLY A 443 19.81 8.02 16.00
N PHE A 444 20.02 7.33 17.12
CA PHE A 444 21.03 6.26 17.24
C PHE A 444 20.60 5.10 18.17
N ILE A 445 21.17 3.91 17.96
CA ILE A 445 20.96 2.72 18.80
C ILE A 445 22.10 2.60 19.81
N MET A 446 21.79 2.56 21.12
CA MET A 446 22.77 2.24 22.16
C MET A 446 22.73 0.74 22.50
N ILE A 447 23.89 0.07 22.41
CA ILE A 447 24.05 -1.35 22.76
C ILE A 447 25.06 -1.47 23.89
N THR A 448 24.62 -1.85 25.09
CA THR A 448 25.52 -2.17 26.20
C THR A 448 25.79 -3.67 26.24
N GLY A 449 27.06 -4.06 26.08
CA GLY A 449 27.57 -5.38 26.38
C GLY A 449 27.81 -6.36 25.22
N ASP A 450 27.95 -7.62 25.64
CA ASP A 450 27.97 -8.94 25.03
C ASP A 450 27.19 -9.38 23.78
N HIS A 451 26.92 -8.57 22.77
CA HIS A 451 25.73 -8.83 21.94
C HIS A 451 25.97 -9.09 20.47
N THR A 452 25.15 -9.94 19.87
CA THR A 452 24.99 -9.95 18.41
C THR A 452 23.72 -9.20 18.05
N LEU A 453 23.89 -8.05 17.42
CA LEU A 453 22.85 -7.31 16.75
C LEU A 453 22.63 -7.90 15.37
N ARG A 454 21.40 -8.37 15.10
CA ARG A 454 20.96 -8.70 13.75
C ARG A 454 20.39 -7.43 13.13
N LEU A 455 21.00 -6.99 12.03
CA LEU A 455 20.54 -5.84 11.26
C LEU A 455 19.45 -6.33 10.31
N ALA A 456 18.24 -6.27 10.82
CA ALA A 456 17.01 -6.35 10.07
C ALA A 456 16.05 -5.45 10.85
N ALA A 457 15.40 -4.52 10.18
CA ALA A 457 14.30 -3.79 10.77
C ALA A 457 13.29 -4.80 11.36
N SER A 458 13.03 -4.73 12.66
CA SER A 458 12.32 -5.78 13.39
C SER A 458 10.83 -5.46 13.47
N GLY A 459 10.02 -6.52 13.49
CA GLY A 459 8.60 -6.42 13.84
C GLY A 459 8.12 -7.48 14.85
N ALA A 460 8.77 -8.64 14.97
CA ALA A 460 8.25 -9.71 15.82
C ALA A 460 8.95 -9.77 17.20
N LYS A 461 8.17 -9.58 18.27
CA LYS A 461 8.57 -9.69 19.68
C LYS A 461 8.96 -11.12 20.13
N LYS A 462 9.05 -12.10 19.25
CA LYS A 462 9.42 -13.47 19.61
C LYS A 462 10.29 -14.08 18.52
N LYS A 463 11.38 -14.72 18.97
CA LYS A 463 12.26 -15.63 18.22
C LYS A 463 12.43 -15.31 16.74
N CYS A 464 13.54 -14.66 16.39
CA CYS A 464 14.23 -15.08 15.17
C CYS A 464 14.61 -16.55 15.37
N ILE A 465 13.74 -17.47 14.97
CA ILE A 465 14.01 -18.90 15.04
C ILE A 465 15.22 -19.16 14.14
N GLU A 466 16.32 -19.62 14.74
CA GLU A 466 17.51 -20.04 14.01
C GLU A 466 17.12 -21.08 12.96
N GLY A 467 17.35 -20.79 11.67
CA GLY A 467 16.88 -21.62 10.54
C GLY A 467 15.85 -20.96 9.61
N LYS A 468 15.18 -19.87 10.04
CA LYS A 468 14.14 -19.19 9.24
C LYS A 468 14.66 -17.89 8.60
N ILE A 469 14.17 -17.50 7.41
CA ILE A 469 14.54 -16.20 6.81
C ILE A 469 13.85 -15.09 7.61
N PRO A 470 14.56 -14.06 8.10
CA PRO A 470 13.97 -12.87 8.70
C PRO A 470 13.14 -12.06 7.69
N TYR A 471 12.07 -11.42 8.17
CA TYR A 471 11.13 -10.69 7.31
C TYR A 471 11.75 -9.53 6.50
N ASN A 472 12.82 -8.91 7.02
CA ASN A 472 13.55 -7.83 6.34
C ASN A 472 14.96 -8.28 5.92
N THR A 473 15.04 -9.40 5.19
CA THR A 473 16.30 -9.87 4.63
C THR A 473 16.51 -9.28 3.24
N ALA A 474 17.67 -8.68 2.97
CA ALA A 474 17.96 -8.08 1.67
C ALA A 474 18.00 -9.18 0.61
N ILE A 475 17.41 -8.90 -0.56
CA ILE A 475 17.63 -9.72 -1.75
C ILE A 475 19.09 -9.56 -2.17
N ALA A 476 19.79 -10.67 -2.27
CA ALA A 476 21.15 -10.75 -2.74
C ALA A 476 21.23 -11.50 -4.07
N VAL A 477 22.17 -11.15 -4.93
CA VAL A 477 22.44 -11.94 -6.15
C VAL A 477 23.65 -12.85 -5.88
N PRO A 478 23.50 -14.19 -5.99
CA PRO A 478 24.61 -15.12 -5.82
C PRO A 478 25.83 -14.77 -6.69
N GLY A 479 27.02 -14.90 -6.10
CA GLY A 479 28.29 -14.58 -6.77
C GLY A 479 28.60 -13.09 -6.91
N LYS A 480 27.71 -12.17 -6.51
CA LYS A 480 27.94 -10.72 -6.56
C LYS A 480 28.60 -10.20 -5.28
N MET A 481 29.27 -9.05 -5.43
CA MET A 481 29.99 -8.39 -4.34
C MET A 481 29.16 -7.26 -3.74
N TYR A 482 29.25 -7.14 -2.43
CA TYR A 482 28.48 -6.20 -1.61
C TYR A 482 29.41 -5.44 -0.68
N GLN A 483 29.12 -4.17 -0.44
CA GLN A 483 29.77 -3.36 0.58
C GLN A 483 28.81 -3.22 1.77
N PHE A 484 29.29 -3.59 2.95
CA PHE A 484 28.61 -3.33 4.21
C PHE A 484 29.33 -2.19 4.91
N SER A 485 28.58 -1.14 5.27
CA SER A 485 29.10 -0.01 6.03
C SER A 485 28.31 0.17 7.32
N ALA A 486 28.99 0.59 8.38
CA ALA A 486 28.37 0.92 9.67
C ALA A 486 29.14 2.05 10.35
N ARG A 487 28.43 3.02 10.92
CA ARG A 487 29.02 4.14 11.66
C ARG A 487 28.71 3.99 13.15
N LEU A 488 29.73 3.84 13.97
CA LEU A 488 29.58 3.56 15.40
C LEU A 488 30.66 4.22 16.26
N LYS A 489 30.37 4.39 17.55
CA LYS A 489 31.34 4.78 18.60
C LYS A 489 31.08 3.99 19.88
N THR A 490 31.92 4.16 20.88
CA THR A 490 31.63 3.81 22.27
C THR A 490 31.23 5.05 23.07
N VAL A 491 30.50 4.87 24.17
CA VAL A 491 30.22 5.96 25.13
C VAL A 491 31.46 6.24 26.00
N ALA A 492 32.16 5.18 26.41
CA ALA A 492 33.39 5.30 27.19
C ALA A 492 34.27 4.05 27.02
N GLY A 493 35.59 4.28 26.90
CA GLY A 493 36.58 3.21 26.78
C GLY A 493 36.64 2.58 25.39
N PRO A 494 37.72 1.84 25.07
CA PRO A 494 37.84 1.15 23.79
C PRO A 494 36.92 -0.08 23.75
N GLY A 495 36.23 -0.25 22.63
CA GLY A 495 35.44 -1.44 22.32
C GLY A 495 35.97 -2.14 21.06
N SER A 496 35.37 -3.29 20.75
CA SER A 496 35.63 -4.01 19.51
C SER A 496 34.37 -4.71 19.03
N VAL A 497 34.22 -4.75 17.71
CA VAL A 497 33.07 -5.38 17.05
C VAL A 497 33.49 -6.26 15.88
N ASP A 498 32.75 -7.35 15.69
CA ASP A 498 32.80 -8.21 14.52
C ASP A 498 31.65 -7.88 13.58
N PHE A 499 31.94 -7.78 12.29
CA PHE A 499 30.93 -7.61 11.25
C PHE A 499 30.72 -8.93 10.53
N LEU A 500 29.48 -9.41 10.49
CA LEU A 500 29.12 -10.68 9.87
C LEU A 500 27.93 -10.51 8.93
N VAL A 501 27.77 -11.44 8.01
CA VAL A 501 26.56 -11.61 7.21
C VAL A 501 26.10 -13.04 7.29
N SER A 502 24.80 -13.25 7.45
CA SER A 502 24.19 -14.58 7.37
C SER A 502 23.63 -14.80 5.99
N ILE A 503 23.95 -15.94 5.40
CA ILE A 503 23.55 -16.31 4.05
C ILE A 503 22.96 -17.72 4.08
N PRO A 504 21.83 -17.99 3.41
CA PRO A 504 21.33 -19.35 3.30
C PRO A 504 22.31 -20.21 2.48
N LYS A 505 22.66 -21.37 3.03
CA LYS A 505 23.62 -22.31 2.44
C LYS A 505 22.94 -23.37 1.58
N TYR A 506 21.81 -23.90 2.05
CA TYR A 506 20.94 -24.83 1.33
C TYR A 506 19.55 -24.92 1.99
N LEU A 507 18.57 -25.37 1.21
CA LEU A 507 17.24 -25.74 1.67
C LEU A 507 17.24 -27.17 2.23
N THR A 508 16.72 -27.35 3.44
CA THR A 508 16.22 -28.66 3.90
C THR A 508 14.72 -28.76 3.58
N LEU A 509 14.08 -29.90 3.89
CA LEU A 509 12.64 -30.10 3.65
C LEU A 509 11.75 -29.01 4.30
N HIS A 510 12.22 -28.34 5.36
CA HIS A 510 11.44 -27.37 6.12
C HIS A 510 12.18 -26.08 6.50
N ASP A 511 13.52 -26.00 6.36
CA ASP A 511 14.30 -24.85 6.86
C ASP A 511 15.49 -24.47 5.96
N TYR A 512 15.88 -23.20 6.01
CA TYR A 512 17.15 -22.71 5.47
C TYR A 512 18.26 -22.92 6.49
N VAL A 513 19.35 -23.58 6.10
CA VAL A 513 20.56 -23.60 6.93
C VAL A 513 21.36 -22.33 6.67
N TRP A 514 21.35 -21.41 7.64
CA TRP A 514 22.10 -20.16 7.57
C TRP A 514 23.57 -20.38 7.95
N GLN A 515 24.46 -19.81 7.14
CA GLN A 515 25.89 -19.75 7.44
C GLN A 515 26.27 -18.30 7.74
N ASN A 516 26.89 -18.07 8.91
CA ASN A 516 27.52 -16.78 9.21
C ASN A 516 28.86 -16.71 8.46
N HIS A 517 29.03 -15.65 7.68
CA HIS A 517 30.28 -15.26 7.05
C HIS A 517 30.84 -14.05 7.80
N LEU A 518 32.02 -14.21 8.39
CA LEU A 518 32.74 -13.12 9.02
C LEU A 518 33.29 -12.22 7.91
N ILE A 519 32.87 -10.95 7.92
CA ILE A 519 33.38 -9.92 7.02
C ILE A 519 34.65 -9.36 7.63
N HIS A 520 34.56 -8.90 8.89
CA HIS A 520 35.68 -8.35 9.64
C HIS A 520 35.64 -8.79 11.10
N ALA A 521 36.82 -8.98 11.69
CA ALA A 521 36.97 -9.39 13.08
C ALA A 521 37.69 -8.31 13.90
N ASN A 522 37.20 -8.02 15.10
CA ASN A 522 37.80 -7.11 16.09
C ASN A 522 38.05 -5.70 15.55
N PHE A 523 37.08 -5.10 14.85
CA PHE A 523 37.13 -3.70 14.47
C PHE A 523 37.16 -2.86 15.75
N SER A 524 38.26 -2.13 15.98
CA SER A 524 38.43 -1.29 17.17
C SER A 524 37.51 -0.07 17.07
N VAL A 525 36.82 0.25 18.16
CA VAL A 525 35.88 1.38 18.22
C VAL A 525 36.24 2.27 19.42
N GLY A 526 36.48 3.55 19.16
CA GLY A 526 36.74 4.56 20.19
C GLY A 526 35.52 5.39 20.61
N ASP A 527 35.74 6.44 21.40
CA ASP A 527 34.72 7.39 21.87
C ASP A 527 34.27 8.42 20.82
N VAL A 528 34.79 8.31 19.60
CA VAL A 528 34.45 9.13 18.43
C VAL A 528 33.81 8.22 17.37
N PHE A 529 32.86 8.75 16.61
CA PHE A 529 32.26 8.00 15.51
C PHE A 529 33.28 7.59 14.46
N GLU A 530 33.36 6.29 14.23
CA GLU A 530 34.18 5.65 13.23
C GLU A 530 33.26 4.91 12.24
N THR A 531 33.60 5.00 10.96
CA THR A 531 32.87 4.30 9.90
C THR A 531 33.67 3.07 9.48
N PHE A 532 33.10 1.90 9.72
CA PHE A 532 33.51 0.65 9.10
C PHE A 532 32.92 0.56 7.69
N SER A 533 33.71 0.10 6.72
CA SER A 533 33.22 -0.22 5.38
C SER A 533 34.09 -1.29 4.74
N GLU A 534 33.53 -2.47 4.48
CA GLU A 534 34.23 -3.56 3.79
C GLU A 534 33.33 -4.30 2.81
N THR A 535 33.98 -4.95 1.84
CA THR A 535 33.30 -5.72 0.81
C THR A 535 33.35 -7.22 1.09
N PHE A 536 32.26 -7.93 0.80
CA PHE A 536 32.20 -9.39 0.79
C PHE A 536 31.54 -9.88 -0.49
N THR A 537 31.78 -11.15 -0.83
CA THR A 537 31.13 -11.80 -1.99
C THR A 537 30.09 -12.78 -1.48
N VAL A 538 28.86 -12.67 -1.99
CA VAL A 538 27.80 -13.64 -1.72
C VAL A 538 28.20 -14.96 -2.37
N PRO A 539 28.18 -16.09 -1.64
CA PRO A 539 28.46 -17.40 -2.20
C PRO A 539 27.68 -17.64 -3.49
N ASP A 540 28.37 -18.16 -4.50
CA ASP A 540 27.75 -18.55 -5.77
C ASP A 540 27.01 -19.88 -5.58
N ASN A 541 25.83 -19.80 -4.96
CA ASN A 541 24.92 -20.93 -4.78
C ASN A 541 23.47 -20.48 -5.01
N GLU A 542 22.62 -21.40 -5.48
CA GLU A 542 21.24 -21.11 -5.88
C GLU A 542 20.30 -20.74 -4.71
N HIS A 543 20.76 -20.86 -3.47
CA HIS A 543 20.00 -20.57 -2.26
C HIS A 543 20.44 -19.25 -1.60
N ALA A 544 21.55 -18.63 -2.04
CA ALA A 544 22.15 -17.45 -1.45
C ALA A 544 21.49 -16.13 -1.89
N TRP A 545 20.20 -16.16 -2.21
CA TRP A 545 19.44 -15.00 -2.68
C TRP A 545 19.06 -14.01 -1.57
N PHE A 546 19.50 -14.26 -0.34
CA PHE A 546 19.14 -13.49 0.83
C PHE A 546 20.37 -13.26 1.71
N ILE A 547 20.53 -12.04 2.24
CA ILE A 547 21.61 -11.68 3.17
C ILE A 547 21.06 -10.93 4.39
N GLN A 548 21.47 -11.36 5.59
CA GLN A 548 21.18 -10.69 6.85
C GLN A 548 22.49 -10.18 7.49
N PRO A 549 22.76 -8.86 7.47
CA PRO A 549 23.91 -8.29 8.16
C PRO A 549 23.78 -8.43 9.68
N LYS A 550 24.92 -8.55 10.36
CA LYS A 550 25.04 -8.69 11.81
C LYS A 550 26.26 -7.93 12.32
N ILE A 551 26.14 -7.38 13.51
CA ILE A 551 27.25 -6.78 14.27
C ILE A 551 27.34 -7.53 15.60
N ARG A 552 28.50 -8.09 15.93
CA ARG A 552 28.75 -8.70 17.24
C ARG A 552 29.67 -7.80 18.05
N PHE A 553 29.27 -7.47 19.27
CA PHE A 553 29.96 -6.63 20.23
C PHE A 553 30.65 -7.52 21.25
N ASP A 554 31.97 -7.43 21.36
CA ASP A 554 32.77 -8.44 22.06
C ASP A 554 33.12 -8.06 23.53
N HIS A 555 32.55 -6.95 24.05
CA HIS A 555 32.84 -6.47 25.40
C HIS A 555 31.59 -6.24 26.26
N PRO A 556 31.43 -6.97 27.39
CA PRO A 556 30.23 -6.91 28.24
C PRO A 556 30.04 -5.58 28.99
N ASP A 557 31.13 -4.83 29.22
CA ASP A 557 31.10 -3.59 30.02
C ASP A 557 31.14 -2.30 29.17
N ILE A 558 31.07 -2.43 27.83
CA ILE A 558 31.14 -1.28 26.91
C ILE A 558 29.76 -0.99 26.33
N THR A 559 29.38 0.29 26.33
CA THR A 559 28.22 0.78 25.59
C THR A 559 28.67 1.32 24.24
N TYR A 560 28.11 0.75 23.19
CA TYR A 560 28.27 1.16 21.80
C TYR A 560 27.11 2.04 21.38
N VAL A 561 27.37 2.96 20.45
CA VAL A 561 26.36 3.78 19.79
C VAL A 561 26.49 3.52 18.30
N LEU A 562 25.48 2.91 17.69
CA LEU A 562 25.36 2.74 16.24
C LEU A 562 24.51 3.88 15.70
N ASP A 563 25.03 4.65 14.75
CA ASP A 563 24.39 5.83 14.17
C ASP A 563 23.73 5.51 12.81
N SER A 564 24.40 4.73 11.97
CA SER A 564 23.87 4.36 10.66
C SER A 564 24.53 3.08 10.16
N TRP A 565 23.87 2.39 9.24
CA TRP A 565 24.43 1.25 8.53
C TRP A 565 23.79 1.13 7.14
N SER A 566 24.52 0.57 6.18
CA SER A 566 24.01 0.37 4.82
C SER A 566 24.61 -0.85 4.15
N LEU A 567 23.84 -1.44 3.24
CA LEU A 567 24.26 -2.57 2.43
C LEU A 567 23.95 -2.30 0.96
N LYS A 568 24.99 -2.22 0.14
CA LYS A 568 24.87 -1.92 -1.30
C LYS A 568 25.69 -2.88 -2.15
N MET A 569 25.23 -3.13 -3.37
CA MET A 569 26.02 -3.88 -4.35
C MET A 569 27.22 -3.01 -4.77
N VAL A 570 28.40 -3.62 -4.93
CA VAL A 570 29.60 -2.87 -5.34
C VAL A 570 29.46 -2.45 -6.81
N GLY A 571 29.38 -1.14 -7.02
CA GLY A 571 29.43 -0.49 -8.33
C GLY A 571 30.73 0.27 -8.57
N ASP A 572 30.93 0.72 -9.81
CA ASP A 572 32.07 1.54 -10.25
C ASP A 572 31.67 2.98 -10.61
N SER A 573 30.38 3.31 -10.54
CA SER A 573 29.85 4.67 -10.62
C SER A 573 28.58 4.82 -9.75
N ASP A 574 28.10 6.05 -9.58
CA ASP A 574 26.88 6.36 -8.83
C ASP A 574 25.60 6.28 -9.69
N VAL A 575 25.74 6.06 -10.99
CA VAL A 575 24.64 6.03 -11.97
C VAL A 575 24.44 4.63 -12.53
N THR A 576 23.23 4.32 -12.97
CA THR A 576 22.95 3.05 -13.63
C THR A 576 23.59 3.07 -15.02
N GLU A 577 24.37 2.06 -15.41
CA GLU A 577 24.98 2.00 -16.74
C GLU A 577 24.66 0.71 -17.48
N ASN A 578 24.62 0.77 -18.82
CA ASN A 578 24.49 -0.41 -19.69
C ASN A 578 23.35 -1.36 -19.27
N PHE A 579 22.22 -0.79 -18.86
CA PHE A 579 21.07 -1.52 -18.34
C PHE A 579 20.41 -2.36 -19.43
N SER A 580 20.44 -3.67 -19.25
CA SER A 580 19.76 -4.64 -20.11
C SER A 580 18.88 -5.58 -19.31
N VAL A 581 17.79 -6.01 -19.94
CA VAL A 581 16.87 -7.02 -19.40
C VAL A 581 16.55 -8.00 -20.52
N ALA A 582 16.89 -9.26 -20.31
CA ALA A 582 16.30 -10.35 -21.07
C ALA A 582 14.92 -10.62 -20.46
N PHE A 583 13.89 -10.38 -21.26
CA PHE A 583 12.50 -10.61 -20.91
C PHE A 583 11.98 -11.74 -21.82
N ASN A 584 11.74 -12.91 -21.23
CA ASN A 584 11.64 -14.17 -21.96
C ASN A 584 12.83 -14.34 -22.92
N ASP A 585 12.56 -14.54 -24.20
CA ASP A 585 13.59 -14.79 -25.23
C ASP A 585 14.14 -13.51 -25.90
N GLU A 586 13.66 -12.32 -25.53
CA GLU A 586 14.11 -11.05 -26.12
C GLU A 586 14.93 -10.19 -25.15
N VAL A 587 15.90 -9.45 -25.68
CA VAL A 587 16.78 -8.58 -24.89
C VAL A 587 16.51 -7.12 -25.20
N PHE A 588 16.18 -6.36 -24.17
CA PHE A 588 15.99 -4.91 -24.20
C PHE A 588 17.18 -4.25 -23.51
N LYS A 589 17.82 -3.27 -24.16
CA LYS A 589 19.08 -2.71 -23.66
C LYS A 589 19.21 -1.22 -23.93
N VAL A 590 19.75 -0.50 -22.95
CA VAL A 590 20.27 0.85 -23.06
C VAL A 590 21.78 0.81 -22.89
N GLU A 591 22.52 1.43 -23.81
CA GLU A 591 23.97 1.58 -23.72
C GLU A 591 24.32 2.92 -23.04
N GLY A 592 25.37 2.93 -22.22
CA GLY A 592 25.83 4.12 -21.51
C GLY A 592 25.07 4.41 -20.21
N PRO A 593 25.29 5.60 -19.62
CA PRO A 593 24.67 5.98 -18.35
C PRO A 593 23.19 6.33 -18.52
N LEU A 594 22.39 5.84 -17.58
CA LEU A 594 21.05 6.28 -17.25
C LEU A 594 21.13 7.01 -15.90
N GLU A 595 21.15 8.34 -15.96
CA GLU A 595 21.05 9.20 -14.79
C GLU A 595 19.75 8.92 -14.00
N HIS A 596 19.69 9.43 -12.77
CA HIS A 596 18.48 9.36 -11.95
C HIS A 596 17.23 9.85 -12.72
N HIS A 597 16.18 9.04 -12.73
CA HIS A 597 14.92 9.23 -13.48
C HIS A 597 15.05 9.28 -15.00
N ALA A 598 16.26 9.21 -15.58
CA ALA A 598 16.42 9.02 -17.01
C ALA A 598 15.93 7.61 -17.37
N TYR A 599 15.20 7.49 -18.48
CA TYR A 599 14.57 6.23 -18.85
C TYR A 599 14.65 5.97 -20.36
N SER A 600 14.49 4.69 -20.72
CA SER A 600 14.23 4.26 -22.10
C SER A 600 13.00 3.37 -22.13
N ILE A 601 12.21 3.52 -23.19
CA ILE A 601 10.97 2.78 -23.39
C ILE A 601 11.14 1.84 -24.57
N PHE A 602 10.78 0.58 -24.36
CA PHE A 602 10.71 -0.44 -25.38
C PHE A 602 9.26 -0.86 -25.57
N ARG A 603 8.81 -0.97 -26.81
CA ARG A 603 7.52 -1.58 -27.14
C ARG A 603 7.73 -3.09 -27.24
N LEU A 604 6.89 -3.84 -26.55
CA LEU A 604 6.94 -5.30 -26.57
C LEU A 604 5.98 -5.85 -27.62
N SER A 605 6.34 -6.98 -28.22
CA SER A 605 5.38 -7.78 -28.98
C SER A 605 4.27 -8.28 -28.06
N ASN A 606 3.09 -8.59 -28.60
CA ASN A 606 2.04 -9.21 -27.78
C ASN A 606 2.38 -10.68 -27.49
N THR A 607 2.99 -11.39 -28.44
CA THR A 607 3.36 -12.81 -28.31
C THR A 607 4.48 -13.09 -27.31
N ILE A 608 5.20 -12.06 -26.84
CA ILE A 608 6.21 -12.24 -25.78
C ILE A 608 5.55 -12.33 -24.39
N MET A 609 4.27 -12.00 -24.27
CA MET A 609 3.54 -12.04 -23.00
C MET A 609 3.03 -13.46 -22.75
N ASP A 610 3.86 -14.27 -22.09
CA ASP A 610 3.51 -15.64 -21.68
C ASP A 610 2.83 -15.66 -20.31
N ASN A 611 2.22 -16.80 -19.95
CA ASN A 611 1.67 -17.08 -18.62
C ASN A 611 2.73 -16.86 -17.53
N ALA A 612 3.96 -17.32 -17.78
CA ALA A 612 5.12 -17.13 -16.93
C ALA A 612 6.12 -16.20 -17.63
N MET A 613 6.26 -15.00 -17.10
CA MET A 613 7.13 -13.93 -17.60
C MET A 613 8.50 -14.01 -16.91
N GLU A 614 9.51 -14.46 -17.62
CA GLU A 614 10.88 -14.59 -17.12
C GLU A 614 11.68 -13.30 -17.32
N PHE A 615 12.37 -12.85 -16.28
CA PHE A 615 13.23 -11.68 -16.32
C PHE A 615 14.64 -12.04 -15.88
N ASN A 616 15.62 -11.48 -16.59
CA ASN A 616 17.03 -11.59 -16.26
C ASN A 616 17.75 -10.26 -16.54
N CYS A 617 18.17 -9.59 -15.48
CA CYS A 617 18.74 -8.26 -15.54
C CYS A 617 20.27 -8.29 -15.61
N SER A 618 20.87 -7.38 -16.38
CA SER A 618 22.29 -7.07 -16.31
C SER A 618 22.50 -5.56 -16.34
N LEU A 619 23.22 -5.06 -15.34
CA LEU A 619 23.45 -3.63 -15.11
C LEU A 619 24.93 -3.40 -14.78
N GLN A 620 25.49 -2.27 -15.20
CA GLN A 620 26.81 -1.75 -14.84
C GLN A 620 26.65 -0.44 -14.05
N GLY A 621 27.76 0.26 -13.77
CA GLY A 621 27.75 1.46 -12.94
C GLY A 621 27.41 1.11 -11.50
N ASN A 622 26.35 1.71 -10.95
CA ASN A 622 25.88 1.44 -9.60
C ASN A 622 25.16 0.09 -9.40
N ARG A 623 24.94 -0.68 -10.48
CA ARG A 623 24.35 -2.04 -10.46
C ARG A 623 22.90 -2.13 -9.98
N VAL A 624 22.20 -1.01 -9.86
CA VAL A 624 20.79 -0.93 -9.44
C VAL A 624 20.00 -0.15 -10.47
N GLY A 625 18.75 -0.51 -10.70
CA GLY A 625 17.84 0.21 -11.58
C GLY A 625 16.38 -0.06 -11.24
N ILE A 626 15.47 0.64 -11.93
CA ILE A 626 14.03 0.36 -11.84
C ILE A 626 13.57 -0.15 -13.19
N LEU A 627 12.93 -1.32 -13.19
CA LEU A 627 12.18 -1.84 -14.31
C LEU A 627 10.70 -1.54 -14.11
N ARG A 628 10.02 -1.11 -15.16
CA ARG A 628 8.57 -0.89 -15.14
C ARG A 628 7.92 -1.57 -16.34
N LEU A 629 7.03 -2.52 -16.08
CA LEU A 629 6.17 -3.12 -17.11
C LEU A 629 4.86 -2.33 -17.18
N ILE A 630 4.45 -1.91 -18.39
CA ILE A 630 3.24 -1.12 -18.63
C ILE A 630 2.30 -1.88 -19.56
N TYR A 631 1.07 -2.03 -19.09
CA TYR A 631 -0.08 -2.56 -19.79
C TYR A 631 -0.92 -1.39 -20.32
N GLU A 632 -0.82 -1.06 -21.61
CA GLU A 632 -1.56 0.04 -22.20
C GLU A 632 -2.94 -0.41 -22.70
N ARG A 633 -3.98 0.28 -22.24
CA ARG A 633 -5.39 -0.04 -22.41
C ARG A 633 -5.65 -1.50 -22.01
N PRO A 634 -5.55 -1.82 -20.70
CA PRO A 634 -5.90 -3.13 -20.19
C PRO A 634 -7.26 -3.57 -20.75
N GLN A 635 -7.30 -4.82 -21.19
CA GLN A 635 -8.48 -5.48 -21.71
C GLN A 635 -9.00 -6.44 -20.67
N LEU A 636 -8.12 -7.32 -20.17
CA LEU A 636 -8.45 -8.38 -19.23
C LEU A 636 -7.57 -8.29 -17.98
N TRP A 637 -8.12 -8.60 -16.82
CA TRP A 637 -7.39 -8.85 -15.59
C TRP A 637 -7.98 -10.08 -14.92
N SER A 638 -7.14 -11.02 -14.48
CA SER A 638 -7.55 -12.04 -13.52
C SER A 638 -6.72 -11.99 -12.25
N ASP A 639 -7.37 -12.15 -11.11
CA ASP A 639 -6.74 -12.40 -9.83
C ASP A 639 -6.21 -13.84 -9.72
N ASP A 640 -6.84 -14.77 -10.45
CA ASP A 640 -6.68 -16.19 -10.21
C ASP A 640 -6.05 -16.98 -11.32
N VAL A 641 -6.05 -16.50 -12.56
CA VAL A 641 -5.48 -17.25 -13.69
C VAL A 641 -4.35 -16.48 -14.38
N SER A 642 -3.27 -17.18 -14.71
CA SER A 642 -2.23 -16.62 -15.56
C SER A 642 -2.73 -16.64 -17.01
N ILE A 643 -2.36 -15.64 -17.79
CA ILE A 643 -2.85 -15.41 -19.15
C ILE A 643 -1.67 -15.21 -20.09
N GLY A 644 -1.46 -16.16 -20.99
CA GLY A 644 -0.52 -16.06 -22.10
C GLY A 644 -1.20 -15.60 -23.39
N ILE A 645 -0.46 -14.97 -24.28
CA ILE A 645 -0.95 -14.52 -25.59
C ILE A 645 -0.32 -15.36 -26.70
N GLU A 646 -1.15 -16.07 -27.47
CA GLU A 646 -0.65 -16.92 -28.55
C GLU A 646 -0.39 -16.18 -29.87
N ASN A 647 -1.09 -15.07 -30.10
CA ASN A 647 -1.00 -14.33 -31.36
C ASN A 647 -0.99 -12.82 -31.16
N ASP A 648 -0.45 -12.10 -32.14
CA ASP A 648 -0.28 -10.66 -32.07
C ASP A 648 -1.61 -9.89 -32.01
N GLU A 649 -2.68 -10.47 -32.52
CA GLU A 649 -4.02 -9.87 -32.51
C GLU A 649 -4.73 -10.02 -31.15
N GLN A 650 -4.16 -10.80 -30.22
CA GLN A 650 -4.73 -11.12 -28.91
C GLN A 650 -6.09 -11.81 -29.01
N THR A 651 -6.39 -12.42 -30.16
CA THR A 651 -7.65 -13.12 -30.41
C THR A 651 -7.67 -14.50 -29.80
N MET A 652 -6.50 -15.00 -29.36
CA MET A 652 -6.31 -16.27 -28.68
C MET A 652 -5.43 -16.02 -27.46
N VAL A 653 -5.99 -16.34 -26.29
CA VAL A 653 -5.30 -16.32 -25.01
C VAL A 653 -5.28 -17.72 -24.42
N TYR A 654 -4.25 -18.00 -23.64
CA TYR A 654 -4.08 -19.27 -22.98
C TYR A 654 -4.11 -19.10 -21.47
N LEU A 655 -5.05 -19.78 -20.82
CA LEU A 655 -5.24 -19.70 -19.38
C LEU A 655 -4.54 -20.87 -18.69
N LYS A 656 -3.72 -20.57 -17.68
CA LYS A 656 -2.99 -21.55 -16.86
C LYS A 656 -2.94 -21.11 -15.39
N ASP A 657 -2.44 -22.00 -14.54
CA ASP A 657 -2.06 -21.69 -13.16
C ASP A 657 -3.20 -21.06 -12.36
N VAL A 658 -4.36 -21.71 -12.43
CA VAL A 658 -5.51 -21.32 -11.63
C VAL A 658 -5.15 -21.44 -10.16
N SER A 659 -5.28 -20.31 -9.47
CA SER A 659 -5.18 -20.17 -8.03
C SER A 659 -6.01 -21.26 -7.35
N PRO A 660 -5.40 -22.16 -6.55
CA PRO A 660 -6.15 -23.17 -5.81
C PRO A 660 -6.97 -22.58 -4.65
N TYR A 661 -6.95 -21.25 -4.51
CA TYR A 661 -7.55 -20.50 -3.40
C TYR A 661 -8.98 -20.05 -3.70
N ASN A 662 -9.38 -20.02 -4.98
CA ASN A 662 -10.69 -19.56 -5.41
C ASN A 662 -11.54 -20.70 -6.00
N ARG A 663 -12.84 -20.72 -5.64
CA ARG A 663 -13.81 -21.70 -6.17
C ARG A 663 -14.30 -21.30 -7.56
N ARG A 664 -14.19 -20.02 -7.89
CA ARG A 664 -14.52 -19.45 -9.19
C ARG A 664 -13.32 -18.66 -9.67
N THR A 665 -12.91 -18.87 -10.91
CA THR A 665 -11.92 -17.98 -11.54
C THR A 665 -12.65 -16.77 -12.07
N SER A 666 -12.24 -15.57 -11.65
CA SER A 666 -12.78 -14.32 -12.15
C SER A 666 -11.87 -13.73 -13.24
N ILE A 667 -12.46 -13.28 -14.35
CA ILE A 667 -11.77 -12.47 -15.36
C ILE A 667 -12.55 -11.20 -15.57
N MET A 668 -11.92 -10.07 -15.25
CA MET A 668 -12.46 -8.73 -15.45
C MET A 668 -12.18 -8.23 -16.86
N SER A 669 -13.10 -7.44 -17.40
CA SER A 669 -13.07 -6.83 -18.73
C SER A 669 -13.30 -5.33 -18.60
N PHE A 670 -12.32 -4.52 -18.99
CA PHE A 670 -12.35 -3.06 -18.83
C PHE A 670 -13.05 -2.32 -19.98
N ASN A 671 -13.27 -2.99 -21.13
CA ASN A 671 -13.72 -2.34 -22.37
C ASN A 671 -14.82 -3.12 -23.12
N GLY A 672 -15.63 -3.90 -22.41
CA GLY A 672 -16.78 -4.63 -23.00
C GLY A 672 -16.37 -5.74 -23.97
N ALA A 673 -15.19 -6.35 -23.77
CA ALA A 673 -14.76 -7.50 -24.55
C ALA A 673 -15.77 -8.65 -24.44
N GLU A 674 -16.12 -9.27 -25.57
CA GLU A 674 -16.83 -10.55 -25.60
C GLU A 674 -15.82 -11.69 -25.65
N PHE A 675 -16.13 -12.74 -24.91
CA PHE A 675 -15.29 -13.93 -24.82
C PHE A 675 -16.03 -15.09 -25.45
N TYR A 676 -15.31 -15.83 -26.28
CA TYR A 676 -15.78 -17.06 -26.88
C TYR A 676 -14.93 -18.20 -26.32
N VAL A 677 -15.50 -18.92 -25.37
CA VAL A 677 -14.85 -20.09 -24.78
C VAL A 677 -15.01 -21.26 -25.74
N SER A 678 -13.93 -21.63 -26.43
CA SER A 678 -13.87 -22.81 -27.28
C SER A 678 -13.16 -23.95 -26.57
N ASP A 679 -13.83 -24.61 -25.63
CA ASP A 679 -13.34 -25.86 -25.04
C ASP A 679 -14.44 -26.92 -25.10
N SER A 680 -14.03 -28.16 -25.39
CA SER A 680 -14.84 -29.38 -25.45
C SER A 680 -15.74 -29.65 -24.24
N LYS A 681 -15.48 -28.97 -23.10
CA LYS A 681 -16.21 -29.13 -21.83
C LYS A 681 -17.16 -27.99 -21.49
N PHE A 682 -17.08 -26.84 -22.15
CA PHE A 682 -17.92 -25.68 -21.87
C PHE A 682 -18.82 -25.41 -23.08
N TYR A 683 -20.10 -25.12 -22.85
CA TYR A 683 -20.98 -24.72 -23.93
C TYR A 683 -20.48 -23.37 -24.50
N ASN A 684 -20.51 -23.21 -25.82
CA ASN A 684 -20.23 -21.93 -26.48
C ASN A 684 -21.23 -20.87 -25.96
N GLU A 685 -20.82 -20.11 -24.95
CA GLU A 685 -21.57 -18.96 -24.45
C GLU A 685 -20.79 -17.68 -24.75
N SER A 686 -21.45 -16.73 -25.40
CA SER A 686 -20.97 -15.34 -25.48
C SER A 686 -21.28 -14.68 -24.14
N ILE A 687 -20.26 -14.34 -23.37
CA ILE A 687 -20.43 -13.69 -22.08
C ILE A 687 -20.19 -12.19 -22.24
N ARG A 688 -21.29 -11.41 -22.19
CA ARG A 688 -21.25 -9.94 -22.11
C ARG A 688 -21.41 -9.51 -20.66
N ASN A 689 -20.31 -9.43 -19.91
CA ASN A 689 -20.30 -8.82 -18.58
C ASN A 689 -18.90 -8.27 -18.27
N LYS A 690 -18.81 -7.28 -17.37
CA LYS A 690 -17.52 -6.79 -16.86
C LYS A 690 -16.71 -7.90 -16.20
N ASN A 691 -17.34 -8.93 -15.65
CA ASN A 691 -16.66 -10.08 -15.04
C ASN A 691 -17.20 -11.40 -15.63
N ILE A 692 -16.28 -12.33 -15.89
CA ILE A 692 -16.56 -13.73 -16.25
C ILE A 692 -16.19 -14.61 -15.07
N TYR A 693 -17.06 -15.55 -14.73
CA TYR A 693 -16.82 -16.52 -13.68
C TYR A 693 -16.81 -17.93 -14.27
N PHE A 694 -15.71 -18.67 -14.06
CA PHE A 694 -15.65 -20.09 -14.36
C PHE A 694 -15.98 -20.89 -13.09
N HIS A 695 -17.02 -21.73 -13.13
CA HIS A 695 -17.41 -22.58 -12.01
C HIS A 695 -16.57 -23.87 -11.95
N ASP A 696 -16.24 -24.33 -10.72
CA ASP A 696 -15.51 -25.57 -10.41
C ASP A 696 -14.01 -25.57 -10.79
N ALA A 697 -13.28 -24.54 -10.36
CA ALA A 697 -11.81 -24.44 -10.48
C ALA A 697 -11.02 -25.47 -9.64
N CYS A 698 -11.67 -26.21 -8.74
CA CYS A 698 -11.01 -27.23 -7.90
C CYS A 698 -10.52 -28.46 -8.68
N ASP A 699 -10.95 -28.63 -9.93
CA ASP A 699 -10.38 -29.64 -10.83
C ASP A 699 -9.46 -28.91 -11.80
N SER A 700 -8.21 -29.37 -11.93
CA SER A 700 -7.06 -28.86 -12.74
C SER A 700 -7.30 -28.65 -14.26
N SER A 701 -8.56 -28.46 -14.64
CA SER A 701 -9.16 -28.58 -15.96
C SER A 701 -9.40 -27.25 -16.68
N ILE A 702 -9.08 -26.09 -16.07
CA ILE A 702 -9.12 -24.77 -16.73
C ILE A 702 -7.89 -24.53 -17.64
N ASN A 703 -6.93 -25.46 -17.66
CA ASN A 703 -5.84 -25.41 -18.63
C ASN A 703 -6.39 -25.60 -20.06
N GLY A 704 -6.49 -24.51 -20.83
CA GLY A 704 -7.16 -24.53 -22.12
C GLY A 704 -6.93 -23.26 -22.95
N TYR A 705 -7.21 -23.36 -24.25
CA TYR A 705 -7.15 -22.25 -25.19
C TYR A 705 -8.50 -21.53 -25.27
N TYR A 706 -8.46 -20.21 -25.23
CA TYR A 706 -9.67 -19.38 -25.22
C TYR A 706 -9.55 -18.32 -26.32
N SER A 707 -10.64 -18.11 -27.07
CA SER A 707 -10.66 -17.05 -28.08
C SER A 707 -11.30 -15.78 -27.50
N LEU A 708 -10.57 -14.68 -27.61
CA LEU A 708 -11.09 -13.36 -27.32
C LEU A 708 -11.51 -12.72 -28.65
N THR A 709 -12.79 -12.37 -28.81
CA THR A 709 -13.22 -11.57 -29.97
C THR A 709 -13.69 -10.22 -29.48
N TYR A 710 -12.87 -9.21 -29.74
CA TYR A 710 -13.24 -7.84 -29.42
C TYR A 710 -14.28 -7.33 -30.42
N LEU A 711 -15.50 -7.05 -29.95
CA LEU A 711 -16.46 -6.28 -30.72
C LEU A 711 -16.24 -4.79 -30.44
N PRO A 712 -15.93 -3.97 -31.47
CA PRO A 712 -15.91 -2.53 -31.30
C PRO A 712 -17.26 -2.06 -30.77
N SER A 713 -17.24 -1.22 -29.73
CA SER A 713 -18.43 -0.61 -29.12
C SER A 713 -19.31 0.19 -30.09
N SER A 714 -18.84 0.42 -31.32
CA SER A 714 -19.55 1.12 -32.40
C SER A 714 -20.43 0.22 -33.29
N LEU A 715 -20.39 -1.12 -33.14
CA LEU A 715 -21.22 -2.02 -33.94
C LEU A 715 -22.46 -2.48 -33.16
N SER A 716 -23.63 -2.00 -33.61
CA SER A 716 -24.93 -2.49 -33.15
C SER A 716 -25.04 -4.02 -33.36
N PRO A 717 -25.66 -4.78 -32.44
CA PRO A 717 -25.68 -6.26 -32.48
C PRO A 717 -26.43 -6.88 -33.67
N ALA A 718 -26.94 -6.07 -34.61
CA ALA A 718 -27.84 -6.54 -35.67
C ALA A 718 -27.14 -7.20 -36.87
N LEU A 719 -25.81 -7.28 -36.91
CA LEU A 719 -25.08 -7.76 -38.10
C LEU A 719 -23.81 -8.55 -37.77
N ILE A 720 -23.93 -9.75 -37.18
CA ILE A 720 -22.90 -10.81 -37.28
C ILE A 720 -23.64 -12.16 -37.42
N PRO A 721 -23.35 -13.01 -38.44
CA PRO A 721 -23.98 -14.33 -38.62
C PRO A 721 -23.57 -15.35 -37.56
#